data_AF-A0A090WPA1-F1
#
_entry.id   AF-A0A090WPA1-F1
#
_cell.length_a   1.000
_cell.length_b   1.000
_cell.length_c   1.000
_cell.angle_alpha   90.00
_cell.angle_beta   90.00
_cell.angle_gamma   90.00
#
_symmetry.space_group_name_H-M   'P 1'
#
loop_
_entity.id
_entity.type
_entity.pdbx_description
1 polymer ?
#
loop_
_entity_poly.entity_id
_entity_poly.type
_entity_poly.pdbx_seq_one_letter_code
_entity_poly.pdbx_strand_id
1 'polypeptide(L)'
;MNKLFNDNFKDSLLTGFIDKSLDSDALYQPELLVNRKIPRKKVLSTIIKELENCESFFISVAFVTTSGVATLINTLKTLEEKGVKGKILVSQYLNFTQPEALKRLSQFSNIELKIITKENSHSKGYIFKHSEYYNLIIGSSNLTSSALSTNKEWNMKVSARNSSSIVDKVINEFQDDFKIGEIVNETYIEKYEEIYKKQFLVHKKTEEELSEKLNVEIAPNSMQIEALGNLENLRKDENNKALIISATGTGKTYLAAFDAKAFNPKKLLFVVHRLNIAKKAMETFTTIFGKSKTMGLYSGNQRELDKDFVFSTVQTISKSNHLEQFDKDFFDYIIIDESHRSGADSYIRLIEYFNPSFLLGMTATPDRTDAKDIYSLFDHNIAYEIRLNKAMEENMLIPFHYYGVTDLSVNDEILENESDFRLLTADERVNKIISKIEFYGSDNGITRGGLIFCSKKNEAKELSEKFNQRGYKTVALTGDSSEDDRTKAIELLESEDLSIKLDYIFTVDIFNEGIDIPKINQVIMIRPTQSAIIFIQQLGRGLRKTNNKYYLTIIDFIGNYKNNYLIPIALYGDTSFNKDKIRKLISEGSTMIPGESTINFDEITKERIYASIDSAKMKLLADLKIDYNNLKSRIGRIPMMMDFVINDSRAPPYLYVNHSKSYFNFLSKTEKDFGSTLSEIQIKLLELFSKEINNSKRVEESIILKETIASGLYNVKTLKTEIRDKYNYNISEATINSSVSNINFEFIREKKDGKLVSVKDIYNLNILKLENNIFSLKNEFKTLLNDSNFKYFLLDTIEYSIYNFNKNFDTNKWNNGFHLYRKYSRKDVFRILNFSENPVAQNVGGYLVSPDNKYCPIFVNYHKEEDISESTKYEDEFVNQKEFDWMSKSNRKTESKDVQSILGNNGAIRLPLFIKKNNDEGTDFYFMGGDIKPQKKSVEQTEMNSDSGKKVSVVKIRFDLENPVPDSMYKYLEENPGSKIKKAVIPKLTENNAIQLEMDIPETIIESNHTIPLYNFHAAAGDFSIMQNEKEYNLIPVQERYSSDDYFACRVIGESMNKTIPNNSICIFKKNVTGSRSGKILLIENRDYFDPDFNSAFTVKTYSSEKTITEESYRHNSIILKPNSYDKSFKNIILDEESSKEMRVIGEFVKVLNE
;
A
#
# COMPACT_ATOMS: atom_id res chain seq x y z
N MET A 1 26.07 9.33 37.30
CA MET A 1 26.55 8.93 35.97
C MET A 1 27.53 7.77 36.09
N ASN A 2 27.32 6.56 35.58
CA ASN A 2 26.11 5.82 35.24
C ASN A 2 26.44 4.33 35.48
N LYS A 3 26.48 3.89 36.76
CA LYS A 3 26.91 2.54 37.15
C LYS A 3 26.09 1.45 36.43
N LEU A 4 24.80 1.74 36.24
CA LEU A 4 23.83 0.93 35.50
C LEU A 4 24.23 0.72 34.03
N PHE A 5 24.71 1.77 33.34
CA PHE A 5 25.17 1.64 31.94
C PHE A 5 26.40 0.73 31.84
N ASN A 6 27.34 0.85 32.77
CA ASN A 6 28.55 0.01 32.80
C ASN A 6 28.22 -1.46 33.06
N ASP A 7 27.28 -1.73 33.95
CA ASP A 7 26.84 -3.09 34.27
C ASP A 7 26.10 -3.69 33.06
N ASN A 8 25.17 -2.96 32.43
CA ASN A 8 24.46 -3.42 31.22
C ASN A 8 25.41 -3.68 30.04
N PHE A 9 26.39 -2.81 29.82
CA PHE A 9 27.38 -2.96 28.75
C PHE A 9 28.29 -4.18 28.98
N LYS A 10 28.69 -4.42 30.23
CA LYS A 10 29.49 -5.59 30.62
C LYS A 10 28.71 -6.88 30.40
N ASP A 11 27.46 -6.93 30.82
CA ASP A 11 26.61 -8.12 30.64
C ASP A 11 26.40 -8.43 29.14
N SER A 12 26.29 -7.40 28.30
CA SER A 12 26.17 -7.53 26.84
C SER A 12 27.42 -8.13 26.20
N LEU A 13 28.61 -7.73 26.66
CA LEU A 13 29.87 -8.34 26.23
C LEU A 13 30.00 -9.80 26.68
N LEU A 14 29.65 -10.10 27.93
CA LEU A 14 29.67 -11.46 28.46
C LEU A 14 28.73 -12.36 27.67
N THR A 15 27.55 -11.86 27.33
CA THR A 15 26.55 -12.62 26.56
C THR A 15 27.03 -12.94 25.15
N GLY A 16 27.57 -11.93 24.45
CA GLY A 16 27.98 -12.10 23.06
C GLY A 16 29.28 -12.87 22.85
N PHE A 17 30.24 -12.77 23.77
CA PHE A 17 31.57 -13.36 23.60
C PHE A 17 31.83 -14.59 24.49
N ILE A 18 31.09 -14.78 25.58
CA ILE A 18 31.36 -15.85 26.56
C ILE A 18 30.20 -16.84 26.63
N ASP A 19 28.98 -16.39 26.94
CA ASP A 19 27.84 -17.28 27.17
C ASP A 19 26.51 -16.66 26.73
N LYS A 20 25.93 -17.22 25.67
CA LYS A 20 24.64 -16.80 25.10
C LYS A 20 23.44 -16.96 26.04
N SER A 21 23.57 -17.67 27.16
CA SER A 21 22.48 -17.89 28.13
C SER A 21 22.35 -16.75 29.15
N LEU A 22 23.31 -15.81 29.18
CA LEU A 22 23.26 -14.63 30.04
C LEU A 22 22.28 -13.59 29.47
N ASP A 23 21.47 -13.01 30.35
CA ASP A 23 20.55 -11.93 29.97
C ASP A 23 21.30 -10.60 29.88
N SER A 24 21.17 -9.90 28.75
CA SER A 24 21.76 -8.58 28.55
C SER A 24 21.01 -7.74 27.53
N ASP A 25 21.43 -6.49 27.35
CA ASP A 25 20.82 -5.55 26.41
C ASP A 25 21.29 -5.84 24.97
N ALA A 26 20.34 -6.22 24.11
CA ALA A 26 20.60 -6.55 22.71
C ALA A 26 21.22 -5.39 21.92
N LEU A 27 21.07 -4.14 22.38
CA LEU A 27 21.62 -2.97 21.71
C LEU A 27 23.16 -2.99 21.63
N TYR A 28 23.81 -3.48 22.68
CA TYR A 28 25.28 -3.49 22.82
C TYR A 28 25.92 -4.85 22.58
N GLN A 29 25.11 -5.89 22.33
CA GLN A 29 25.63 -7.20 22.00
C GLN A 29 26.35 -7.17 20.64
N PRO A 30 27.48 -7.88 20.50
CA PRO A 30 28.10 -8.07 19.20
C PRO A 30 27.15 -8.85 18.28
N GLU A 31 27.02 -8.41 17.03
CA GLU A 31 26.12 -9.01 16.05
C GLU A 31 26.87 -9.36 14.77
N LEU A 32 26.62 -10.57 14.25
CA LEU A 32 27.03 -10.94 12.90
C LEU A 32 26.01 -10.42 11.88
N LEU A 33 26.40 -9.41 11.12
CA LEU A 33 25.60 -8.82 10.06
C LEU A 33 25.84 -9.56 8.74
N VAL A 34 24.76 -10.07 8.16
CA VAL A 34 24.74 -10.83 6.91
C VAL A 34 23.54 -10.45 6.07
N ASN A 35 23.67 -10.58 4.75
CA ASN A 35 22.52 -10.50 3.85
C ASN A 35 21.85 -11.88 3.74
N ARG A 36 20.54 -11.96 4.02
CA ARG A 36 19.74 -13.18 3.91
C ARG A 36 18.38 -12.89 3.30
N LYS A 37 17.88 -13.82 2.47
CA LYS A 37 16.53 -13.76 1.91
C LYS A 37 15.46 -14.16 2.93
N ILE A 38 15.72 -15.14 3.80
CA ILE A 38 14.75 -15.67 4.78
C ILE A 38 15.47 -16.02 6.10
N PRO A 39 15.07 -15.43 7.25
CA PRO A 39 14.31 -14.18 7.34
C PRO A 39 15.08 -13.04 6.63
N ARG A 40 14.37 -12.09 6.04
CA ARG A 40 15.00 -10.96 5.32
C ARG A 40 15.88 -10.17 6.29
N LYS A 41 17.18 -10.11 5.99
CA LYS A 41 18.17 -9.30 6.72
C LYS A 41 19.11 -8.66 5.69
N LYS A 42 19.41 -7.37 5.88
CA LYS A 42 20.35 -6.61 5.06
C LYS A 42 21.34 -5.88 5.97
N VAL A 43 22.60 -5.82 5.57
CA VAL A 43 23.62 -4.98 6.23
C VAL A 43 23.22 -3.51 6.14
N LEU A 44 22.61 -3.10 5.01
CA LEU A 44 22.09 -1.76 4.77
C LEU A 44 21.19 -1.25 5.91
N SER A 45 20.24 -2.09 6.37
CA SER A 45 19.29 -1.70 7.41
C SER A 45 19.98 -1.33 8.72
N THR A 46 21.04 -2.05 9.10
CA THR A 46 21.83 -1.73 10.29
C THR A 46 22.65 -0.47 10.09
N ILE A 47 23.28 -0.27 8.92
CA ILE A 47 24.06 0.95 8.64
C ILE A 47 23.17 2.20 8.68
N ILE A 48 21.98 2.16 8.05
CA ILE A 48 21.03 3.28 8.10
C ILE A 48 20.63 3.58 9.55
N LYS A 49 20.35 2.53 10.35
CA LYS A 49 20.00 2.69 11.76
C LYS A 49 21.12 3.36 12.57
N GLU A 50 22.36 2.94 12.36
CA GLU A 50 23.50 3.52 13.08
C GLU A 50 23.77 4.97 12.64
N LEU A 51 23.63 5.27 11.35
CA LEU A 51 23.71 6.63 10.82
C LEU A 51 22.66 7.55 11.45
N GLU A 52 21.40 7.13 11.53
CA GLU A 52 20.29 7.94 12.05
C GLU A 52 20.47 8.39 13.51
N ASN A 53 21.21 7.61 14.31
CA ASN A 53 21.36 7.80 15.75
C ASN A 53 22.74 8.33 16.19
N CYS A 54 23.71 8.47 15.27
CA CYS A 54 25.08 8.87 15.61
C CYS A 54 25.25 10.39 15.75
N GLU A 55 26.25 10.80 16.55
CA GLU A 55 26.72 12.20 16.65
C GLU A 55 27.76 12.54 15.57
N SER A 56 28.50 11.54 15.10
CA SER A 56 29.44 11.64 13.98
C SER A 56 29.76 10.24 13.44
N PHE A 57 30.20 10.16 12.19
CA PHE A 57 30.51 8.89 11.55
C PHE A 57 31.82 8.94 10.75
N PHE A 58 32.48 7.79 10.65
CA PHE A 58 33.70 7.59 9.88
C PHE A 58 33.53 6.33 9.03
N ILE A 59 33.76 6.45 7.72
CA ILE A 59 33.64 5.33 6.78
C ILE A 59 34.98 5.18 6.08
N SER A 60 35.59 4.00 6.16
CA SER A 60 36.80 3.64 5.43
C SER A 60 36.52 2.41 4.59
N VAL A 61 36.39 2.59 3.28
CA VAL A 61 36.00 1.53 2.36
C VAL A 61 36.89 1.52 1.13
N ALA A 62 37.25 0.32 0.67
CA ALA A 62 38.08 0.17 -0.50
C ALA A 62 37.40 0.72 -1.76
N PHE A 63 36.11 0.40 -1.93
CA PHE A 63 35.35 0.75 -3.13
C PHE A 63 34.05 1.46 -2.80
N VAL A 64 33.73 2.47 -3.62
CA VAL A 64 32.44 3.15 -3.61
C VAL A 64 31.83 3.14 -5.01
N THR A 65 30.55 2.79 -5.06
CA THR A 65 29.74 2.81 -6.29
C THR A 65 28.58 3.79 -6.15
N THR A 66 28.11 4.31 -7.27
CA THR A 66 26.99 5.24 -7.33
C THR A 66 25.72 4.61 -6.76
N SER A 67 25.50 3.30 -6.99
CA SER A 67 24.35 2.58 -6.41
C SER A 67 24.46 2.46 -4.89
N GLY A 68 25.66 2.23 -4.35
CA GLY A 68 25.90 2.23 -2.90
C GLY A 68 25.56 3.59 -2.26
N VAL A 69 26.04 4.69 -2.85
CA VAL A 69 25.72 6.04 -2.35
C VAL A 69 24.23 6.34 -2.48
N ALA A 70 23.58 5.95 -3.57
CA ALA A 70 22.15 6.14 -3.79
C ALA A 70 21.28 5.50 -2.69
N THR A 71 21.71 4.38 -2.11
CA THR A 71 21.00 3.73 -0.99
C THR A 71 21.01 4.55 0.30
N LEU A 72 22.02 5.40 0.51
CA LEU A 72 22.20 6.20 1.73
C LEU A 72 21.91 7.69 1.55
N ILE A 73 21.67 8.15 0.31
CA ILE A 73 21.63 9.58 -0.05
C ILE A 73 20.65 10.41 0.80
N ASN A 74 19.47 9.86 1.10
CA ASN A 74 18.49 10.56 1.94
C ASN A 74 18.91 10.60 3.42
N THR A 75 19.51 9.52 3.93
CA THR A 75 20.04 9.49 5.30
C THR A 75 21.17 10.51 5.45
N LEU A 76 22.07 10.60 4.47
CA LEU A 76 23.16 11.60 4.46
C LEU A 76 22.62 13.03 4.43
N LYS A 77 21.57 13.28 3.64
CA LYS A 77 20.86 14.57 3.62
C LYS A 77 20.27 14.94 4.97
N THR A 78 19.58 14.00 5.64
CA THR A 78 19.04 14.24 6.98
C THR A 78 20.14 14.49 8.01
N LEU A 79 21.30 13.86 7.87
CA LEU A 79 22.46 14.12 8.74
C LEU A 79 23.07 15.51 8.51
N GLU A 80 23.10 15.97 7.26
CA GLU A 80 23.50 17.33 6.92
C GLU A 80 22.55 18.36 7.55
N GLU A 81 21.23 18.16 7.42
CA GLU A 81 20.21 19.02 8.03
C GLU A 81 20.31 19.06 9.57
N LYS A 82 20.72 17.95 10.19
CA LYS A 82 21.00 17.86 11.64
C LYS A 82 22.37 18.40 12.06
N GLY A 83 23.24 18.75 11.11
CA GLY A 83 24.61 19.21 11.39
C GLY A 83 25.58 18.11 11.86
N VAL A 84 25.26 16.83 11.64
CA VAL A 84 26.12 15.69 12.01
C VAL A 84 27.28 15.58 11.05
N LYS A 85 28.52 15.59 11.55
CA LYS A 85 29.74 15.57 10.73
C LYS A 85 30.19 14.15 10.39
N GLY A 86 30.60 13.95 9.14
CA GLY A 86 31.10 12.69 8.61
C GLY A 86 32.49 12.79 8.01
N LYS A 87 33.27 11.71 8.09
CA LYS A 87 34.53 11.56 7.34
C LYS A 87 34.50 10.28 6.51
N ILE A 88 34.77 10.39 5.22
CA ILE A 88 34.77 9.24 4.32
C ILE A 88 36.13 9.13 3.66
N LEU A 89 36.73 7.96 3.81
CA LEU A 89 37.98 7.59 3.19
C LEU A 89 37.73 6.47 2.19
N VAL A 90 38.15 6.70 0.95
CA VAL A 90 38.02 5.74 -0.14
C VAL A 90 39.40 5.40 -0.72
N SER A 91 39.49 4.34 -1.52
CA SER A 91 40.75 3.91 -2.13
C SER A 91 40.68 3.96 -3.66
N GLN A 92 41.81 4.26 -4.28
CA GLN A 92 42.04 4.08 -5.71
C GLN A 92 42.42 2.62 -6.05
N TYR A 93 42.49 1.72 -5.07
CA TYR A 93 42.78 0.31 -5.28
C TYR A 93 41.96 -0.28 -6.44
N LEU A 94 42.64 -0.89 -7.41
CA LEU A 94 42.07 -1.47 -8.64
C LEU A 94 41.22 -0.52 -9.50
N ASN A 95 41.20 0.79 -9.21
CA ASN A 95 40.32 1.83 -9.77
C ASN A 95 38.84 1.41 -9.92
N PHE A 96 38.30 0.66 -8.94
CA PHE A 96 36.88 0.28 -8.96
C PHE A 96 35.93 1.40 -8.49
N THR A 97 36.45 2.38 -7.73
CA THR A 97 35.67 3.50 -7.21
C THR A 97 35.11 4.34 -8.37
N GLN A 98 33.81 4.57 -8.38
CA GLN A 98 33.15 5.30 -9.47
C GLN A 98 33.31 6.82 -9.29
N PRO A 99 33.78 7.57 -10.30
CA PRO A 99 33.92 9.03 -10.22
C PRO A 99 32.61 9.74 -9.86
N GLU A 100 31.49 9.27 -10.42
CA GLU A 100 30.15 9.80 -10.12
C GLU A 100 29.76 9.61 -8.65
N ALA A 101 30.17 8.50 -8.04
CA ALA A 101 29.90 8.26 -6.62
C ALA A 101 30.65 9.27 -5.73
N LEU A 102 31.86 9.66 -6.14
CA LEU A 102 32.63 10.72 -5.48
C LEU A 102 31.94 12.07 -5.64
N LYS A 103 31.48 12.42 -6.85
CA LYS A 103 30.73 13.66 -7.11
C LYS A 103 29.53 13.78 -6.17
N ARG A 104 28.74 12.71 -6.04
CA ARG A 104 27.57 12.66 -5.15
C ARG A 104 27.91 12.80 -3.66
N LEU A 105 29.00 12.18 -3.20
CA LEU A 105 29.44 12.34 -1.81
C LEU A 105 29.95 13.75 -1.54
N SER A 106 30.62 14.37 -2.51
CA SER A 106 31.13 15.76 -2.41
C SER A 106 30.04 16.83 -2.40
N GLN A 107 28.78 16.49 -2.72
CA GLN A 107 27.65 17.43 -2.64
C GLN A 107 27.28 17.79 -1.19
N PHE A 108 27.63 16.95 -0.22
CA PHE A 108 27.27 17.12 1.18
C PHE A 108 28.32 17.96 1.93
N SER A 109 27.90 19.08 2.49
CA SER A 109 28.79 20.03 3.19
C SER A 109 29.31 19.50 4.54
N ASN A 110 28.62 18.53 5.13
CA ASN A 110 28.97 17.90 6.40
C ASN A 110 29.97 16.73 6.26
N ILE A 111 30.36 16.35 5.03
CA ILE A 111 31.23 15.20 4.75
C ILE A 111 32.62 15.65 4.29
N GLU A 112 33.66 15.22 5.00
CA GLU A 112 35.04 15.36 4.56
C GLU A 112 35.46 14.10 3.77
N LEU A 113 35.59 14.23 2.44
CA LEU A 113 35.90 13.12 1.53
C LEU A 113 37.37 13.14 1.10
N LYS A 114 38.06 12.01 1.31
CA LYS A 114 39.46 11.80 0.88
C LYS A 114 39.65 10.45 0.20
N ILE A 115 40.68 10.35 -0.64
CA ILE A 115 41.05 9.14 -1.37
C ILE A 115 42.52 8.77 -1.18
N ILE A 116 42.78 7.49 -0.95
CA ILE A 116 44.14 6.92 -0.88
C ILE A 116 44.59 6.53 -2.29
N THR A 117 45.70 7.11 -2.75
CA THR A 117 46.25 6.91 -4.11
C THR A 117 47.55 6.10 -4.13
N LYS A 118 48.33 6.15 -3.05
CA LYS A 118 49.71 5.61 -2.99
C LYS A 118 49.84 4.23 -2.37
N GLU A 119 48.83 3.76 -1.65
CA GLU A 119 48.84 2.48 -0.94
C GLU A 119 47.67 1.59 -1.34
N ASN A 120 47.86 0.28 -1.29
CA ASN A 120 46.81 -0.71 -1.54
C ASN A 120 45.89 -0.84 -0.31
N SER A 121 45.18 0.23 0.03
CA SER A 121 44.20 0.21 1.12
C SER A 121 42.94 -0.54 0.68
N HIS A 122 42.60 -1.60 1.40
CA HIS A 122 41.44 -2.46 1.18
C HIS A 122 40.55 -2.57 2.43
N SER A 123 40.61 -1.56 3.30
CA SER A 123 39.82 -1.45 4.53
C SER A 123 38.32 -1.41 4.24
N LYS A 124 37.53 -1.92 5.19
CA LYS A 124 36.05 -1.93 5.17
C LYS A 124 35.55 -1.80 6.60
N GLY A 125 35.47 -0.56 7.04
CA GLY A 125 35.06 -0.16 8.38
C GLY A 125 34.01 0.94 8.31
N TYR A 126 32.92 0.74 9.04
CA TYR A 126 31.92 1.77 9.33
C TYR A 126 31.93 2.02 10.84
N ILE A 127 32.17 3.26 11.24
CA ILE A 127 32.38 3.64 12.62
C ILE A 127 31.40 4.74 12.96
N PHE A 128 30.60 4.52 14.00
CA PHE A 128 29.57 5.45 14.44
C PHE A 128 29.84 5.86 15.88
N LYS A 129 29.96 7.16 16.11
CA LYS A 129 30.15 7.72 17.44
C LYS A 129 28.80 8.07 18.05
N HIS A 130 28.57 7.57 19.26
CA HIS A 130 27.47 7.96 20.14
C HIS A 130 28.04 8.70 21.36
N SER A 131 27.18 9.22 22.22
CA SER A 131 27.58 10.04 23.37
C SER A 131 28.57 9.33 24.31
N GLU A 132 28.30 8.08 24.70
CA GLU A 132 29.11 7.31 25.66
C GLU A 132 29.87 6.12 25.05
N TYR A 133 29.63 5.79 23.78
CA TYR A 133 30.18 4.60 23.10
C TYR A 133 30.31 4.77 21.58
N TYR A 134 30.97 3.81 20.93
CA TYR A 134 31.09 3.66 19.49
C TYR A 134 30.48 2.33 19.04
N ASN A 135 29.87 2.34 17.87
CA ASN A 135 29.53 1.12 17.14
C ASN A 135 30.48 0.97 15.95
N LEU A 136 31.19 -0.16 15.92
CA LEU A 136 32.16 -0.51 14.91
C LEU A 136 31.60 -1.65 14.05
N ILE A 137 31.48 -1.45 12.75
CA ILE A 137 31.13 -2.50 11.80
C ILE A 137 32.34 -2.74 10.91
N ILE A 138 32.96 -3.91 11.05
CA ILE A 138 34.16 -4.30 10.29
C ILE A 138 33.90 -5.64 9.61
N GLY A 139 34.27 -5.75 8.32
CA GLY A 139 34.02 -6.97 7.58
C GLY A 139 34.39 -6.91 6.11
N SER A 140 33.54 -7.51 5.28
CA SER A 140 33.77 -7.64 3.83
C SER A 140 32.97 -6.65 2.99
N SER A 141 32.06 -5.87 3.57
CA SER A 141 31.14 -5.00 2.82
C SER A 141 31.73 -3.65 2.42
N ASN A 142 31.89 -3.44 1.12
CA ASN A 142 32.14 -2.12 0.52
C ASN A 142 30.86 -1.28 0.42
N LEU A 143 30.99 0.01 0.11
CA LEU A 143 29.85 0.90 -0.12
C LEU A 143 29.28 0.68 -1.53
N THR A 144 28.66 -0.48 -1.70
CA THR A 144 28.00 -0.93 -2.94
C THR A 144 26.63 -1.51 -2.61
N SER A 145 25.64 -1.28 -3.48
CA SER A 145 24.26 -1.75 -3.24
C SER A 145 24.21 -3.27 -3.01
N SER A 146 25.00 -4.02 -3.78
CA SER A 146 25.09 -5.48 -3.70
C SER A 146 25.72 -5.96 -2.40
N ALA A 147 26.86 -5.41 -1.98
CA ALA A 147 27.46 -5.74 -0.69
C ALA A 147 26.52 -5.40 0.49
N LEU A 148 25.78 -4.29 0.41
CA LEU A 148 24.91 -3.90 1.51
C LEU A 148 23.58 -4.68 1.56
N SER A 149 23.19 -5.38 0.48
CA SER A 149 21.83 -5.94 0.36
C SER A 149 21.73 -7.40 -0.13
N THR A 150 22.59 -7.86 -1.04
CA THR A 150 22.39 -9.12 -1.77
C THR A 150 23.56 -10.10 -1.63
N ASN A 151 24.80 -9.62 -1.72
CA ASN A 151 25.98 -10.47 -1.65
C ASN A 151 26.09 -11.15 -0.29
N LYS A 152 26.71 -12.33 -0.27
CA LYS A 152 26.99 -13.05 0.98
C LYS A 152 28.16 -12.38 1.69
N GLU A 153 27.84 -11.40 2.52
CA GLU A 153 28.81 -10.61 3.30
C GLU A 153 28.82 -11.05 4.76
N TRP A 154 30.00 -11.03 5.38
CA TRP A 154 30.16 -11.20 6.82
C TRP A 154 30.74 -9.91 7.40
N ASN A 155 29.95 -9.23 8.23
CA ASN A 155 30.43 -8.10 9.01
C ASN A 155 30.16 -8.34 10.49
N MET A 156 31.11 -7.93 11.32
CA MET A 156 30.95 -7.95 12.76
C MET A 156 30.59 -6.54 13.23
N LYS A 157 29.43 -6.39 13.86
CA LYS A 157 29.09 -5.21 14.64
C LYS A 157 29.59 -5.43 16.07
N VAL A 158 30.36 -4.48 16.58
CA VAL A 158 30.84 -4.46 17.97
C VAL A 158 30.59 -3.08 18.56
N SER A 159 29.93 -3.05 19.71
CA SER A 159 29.81 -1.85 20.53
C SER A 159 31.01 -1.77 21.48
N ALA A 160 31.63 -0.58 21.60
CA ALA A 160 32.78 -0.36 22.46
C ALA A 160 32.74 1.04 23.09
N ARG A 161 33.12 1.18 24.37
CA ARG A 161 33.15 2.49 25.04
C ARG A 161 34.20 3.41 24.42
N ASN A 162 34.02 4.72 24.61
CA ASN A 162 34.99 5.75 24.17
C ASN A 162 36.41 5.51 24.70
N SER A 163 36.55 4.94 25.91
CA SER A 163 37.85 4.64 26.54
C SER A 163 38.36 3.22 26.25
N SER A 164 37.76 2.51 25.28
CA SER A 164 38.13 1.13 24.96
C SER A 164 39.37 1.10 24.06
N SER A 165 40.31 0.21 24.36
CA SER A 165 41.53 0.04 23.57
C SER A 165 41.27 -0.26 22.09
N ILE A 166 40.17 -0.94 21.76
CA ILE A 166 39.82 -1.23 20.35
C ILE A 166 39.40 0.04 19.60
N VAL A 167 38.68 0.95 20.26
CA VAL A 167 38.26 2.23 19.67
C VAL A 167 39.48 3.09 19.41
N ASP A 168 40.38 3.22 20.38
CA ASP A 168 41.62 3.99 20.21
C ASP A 168 42.44 3.48 19.01
N LYS A 169 42.60 2.16 18.89
CA LYS A 169 43.32 1.55 17.75
C LYS A 169 42.65 1.84 16.41
N VAL A 170 41.35 1.60 16.31
CA VAL A 170 40.59 1.77 15.06
C VAL A 170 40.53 3.25 14.64
N ILE A 171 40.32 4.15 15.58
CA ILE A 171 40.26 5.59 15.30
C ILE A 171 41.65 6.13 14.93
N ASN A 172 42.72 5.70 15.61
CA ASN A 172 44.08 6.11 15.26
C ASN A 172 44.47 5.62 13.86
N GLU A 173 44.21 4.35 13.54
CA GLU A 173 44.43 3.80 12.20
C GLU A 173 43.68 4.60 11.13
N PHE A 174 42.38 4.86 11.35
CA PHE A 174 41.58 5.68 10.45
C PHE A 174 42.16 7.08 10.28
N GLN A 175 42.58 7.72 11.37
CA GLN A 175 43.13 9.08 11.33
C GLN A 175 44.46 9.14 10.59
N ASP A 176 45.31 8.13 10.72
CA ASP A 176 46.59 8.07 10.04
C ASP A 176 46.40 7.87 8.54
N ASP A 177 45.54 6.94 8.13
CA ASP A 177 45.14 6.77 6.73
C ASP A 177 44.50 8.05 6.16
N PHE A 178 43.63 8.70 6.94
CA PHE A 178 42.92 9.90 6.54
C PHE A 178 43.84 11.13 6.43
N LYS A 179 44.96 11.18 7.15
CA LYS A 179 45.98 12.22 6.97
C LYS A 179 46.72 12.07 5.64
N ILE A 180 47.01 10.82 5.24
CA ILE A 180 47.73 10.50 4.01
C ILE A 180 46.84 10.67 2.76
N GLY A 181 45.53 10.46 2.90
CA GLY A 181 44.56 10.62 1.81
C GLY A 181 44.57 12.00 1.15
N GLU A 182 44.46 12.01 -0.17
CA GLU A 182 44.31 13.21 -0.98
C GLU A 182 42.86 13.72 -0.91
N ILE A 183 42.68 15.04 -0.90
CA ILE A 183 41.34 15.65 -0.87
C ILE A 183 40.67 15.45 -2.23
N VAL A 184 39.43 14.95 -2.20
CA VAL A 184 38.63 14.78 -3.41
C VAL A 184 37.94 16.10 -3.74
N ASN A 185 38.52 16.86 -4.66
CA ASN A 185 37.92 18.07 -5.24
C ASN A 185 37.52 17.83 -6.70
N GLU A 186 36.82 18.79 -7.30
CA GLU A 186 36.33 18.70 -8.69
C GLU A 186 37.48 18.44 -9.68
N THR A 187 38.61 19.15 -9.53
CA THR A 187 39.79 18.96 -10.39
C THR A 187 40.42 17.57 -10.29
N TYR A 188 40.35 16.93 -9.12
CA TYR A 188 40.82 15.56 -8.92
C TYR A 188 39.88 14.57 -9.61
N ILE A 189 38.56 14.76 -9.44
CA ILE A 189 37.54 13.88 -10.02
C ILE A 189 37.67 13.87 -11.55
N GLU A 190 37.87 15.02 -12.19
CA GLU A 190 38.07 15.12 -13.65
C GLU A 190 39.26 14.27 -14.12
N LYS A 191 40.42 14.39 -13.45
CA LYS A 191 41.62 13.60 -13.77
C LYS A 191 41.40 12.11 -13.55
N TYR A 192 40.73 11.75 -12.44
CA TYR A 192 40.45 10.37 -12.11
C TYR A 192 39.45 9.72 -13.08
N GLU A 193 38.49 10.50 -13.60
CA GLU A 193 37.51 10.04 -14.57
C GLU A 193 38.17 9.53 -15.87
N GLU A 194 39.28 10.14 -16.31
CA GLU A 194 40.06 9.63 -17.45
C GLU A 194 40.71 8.28 -17.17
N ILE A 195 41.27 8.10 -15.97
CA ILE A 195 41.90 6.84 -15.54
C ILE A 195 40.85 5.73 -15.49
N TYR A 196 39.71 6.02 -14.87
CA TYR A 196 38.58 5.10 -14.76
C TYR A 196 38.06 4.67 -16.14
N LYS A 197 37.83 5.63 -17.06
CA LYS A 197 37.36 5.35 -18.43
C LYS A 197 38.32 4.44 -19.21
N LYS A 198 39.63 4.69 -19.13
CA LYS A 198 40.64 3.85 -19.79
C LYS A 198 40.57 2.40 -19.31
N GLN A 199 40.46 2.18 -18.00
CA GLN A 199 40.37 0.83 -17.45
C GLN A 199 39.04 0.14 -17.78
N PHE A 200 37.93 0.87 -17.73
CA PHE A 200 36.61 0.36 -18.11
C PHE A 200 36.60 -0.16 -19.56
N LEU A 201 37.18 0.60 -20.50
CA LEU A 201 37.27 0.19 -21.91
C LEU A 201 38.09 -1.09 -22.10
N VAL A 202 39.17 -1.27 -21.33
CA VAL A 202 39.99 -2.50 -21.37
C VAL A 202 39.21 -3.71 -20.86
N HIS A 203 38.48 -3.56 -19.74
CA HIS A 203 37.63 -4.64 -19.21
C HIS A 203 36.51 -5.00 -20.17
N LYS A 204 35.79 -4.01 -20.68
CA LYS A 204 34.67 -4.20 -21.61
C LYS A 204 35.09 -4.95 -22.88
N LYS A 205 36.23 -4.57 -23.46
CA LYS A 205 36.77 -5.26 -24.64
C LYS A 205 37.09 -6.74 -24.35
N THR A 206 37.63 -7.01 -23.17
CA THR A 206 37.94 -8.39 -22.74
C THR A 206 36.67 -9.22 -22.52
N GLU A 207 35.61 -8.64 -21.94
CA GLU A 207 34.31 -9.30 -21.77
C GLU A 207 33.61 -9.56 -23.11
N GLU A 208 33.62 -8.60 -24.03
CA GLU A 208 33.03 -8.74 -25.37
C GLU A 208 33.72 -9.88 -26.15
N GLU A 209 35.06 -9.92 -26.15
CA GLU A 209 35.85 -10.99 -26.76
C GLU A 209 35.61 -12.38 -26.12
N LEU A 210 35.27 -12.43 -24.82
CA LEU A 210 34.90 -13.68 -24.13
C LEU A 210 33.46 -14.11 -24.50
N SER A 211 32.55 -13.15 -24.62
CA SER A 211 31.15 -13.39 -24.95
C SER A 211 30.97 -13.86 -26.40
N GLU A 212 31.76 -13.35 -27.35
CA GLU A 212 31.73 -13.80 -28.75
C GLU A 212 32.29 -15.22 -28.91
N LYS A 213 33.21 -15.64 -28.04
CA LYS A 213 33.76 -17.01 -28.05
C LYS A 213 32.80 -18.04 -27.44
N LEU A 214 31.91 -17.60 -26.55
CA LEU A 214 30.89 -18.42 -25.90
C LEU A 214 29.57 -18.15 -26.63
N ASN A 215 29.27 -18.85 -27.73
CA ASN A 215 27.95 -18.79 -28.39
C ASN A 215 26.83 -19.06 -27.37
N VAL A 216 26.32 -18.03 -26.69
CA VAL A 216 25.31 -18.19 -25.65
C VAL A 216 23.96 -18.37 -26.34
N GLU A 217 23.49 -19.61 -26.43
CA GLU A 217 22.11 -19.88 -26.83
C GLU A 217 21.13 -19.20 -25.85
N ILE A 218 20.11 -18.54 -26.39
CA ILE A 218 19.08 -17.88 -25.58
C ILE A 218 18.23 -18.96 -24.91
N ALA A 219 18.36 -19.11 -23.60
CA ALA A 219 17.65 -20.09 -22.78
C ALA A 219 16.56 -19.42 -21.91
N PRO A 220 15.47 -20.14 -21.58
CA PRO A 220 14.46 -19.63 -20.65
C PRO A 220 15.02 -19.48 -19.23
N ASN A 221 14.55 -18.44 -18.52
CA ASN A 221 14.91 -18.22 -17.11
C ASN A 221 14.07 -19.10 -16.15
N SER A 222 14.39 -19.08 -14.84
CA SER A 222 13.71 -19.87 -13.79
C SER A 222 12.19 -19.74 -13.83
N MET A 223 11.68 -18.51 -13.92
CA MET A 223 10.25 -18.22 -14.00
C MET A 223 9.62 -18.74 -15.29
N GLN A 224 10.29 -18.59 -16.43
CA GLN A 224 9.78 -19.07 -17.70
C GLN A 224 9.70 -20.61 -17.70
N ILE A 225 10.67 -21.30 -17.10
CA ILE A 225 10.62 -22.77 -16.93
C ILE A 225 9.40 -23.19 -16.10
N GLU A 226 9.13 -22.51 -14.97
CA GLU A 226 7.95 -22.77 -14.14
C GLU A 226 6.64 -22.51 -14.91
N ALA A 227 6.55 -21.39 -15.61
CA ALA A 227 5.37 -21.04 -16.41
C ALA A 227 5.12 -22.02 -17.56
N LEU A 228 6.18 -22.46 -18.26
CA LEU A 228 6.09 -23.44 -19.34
C LEU A 228 5.62 -24.81 -18.81
N GLY A 229 6.13 -25.24 -17.66
CA GLY A 229 5.67 -26.48 -17.01
C GLY A 229 4.19 -26.44 -16.64
N ASN A 230 3.71 -25.31 -16.13
CA ASN A 230 2.30 -25.13 -15.80
C ASN A 230 1.41 -25.12 -17.05
N LEU A 231 1.85 -24.47 -18.13
CA LEU A 231 1.12 -24.51 -19.42
C LEU A 231 1.06 -25.92 -20.00
N GLU A 232 2.13 -26.70 -19.88
CA GLU A 232 2.15 -28.10 -20.30
C GLU A 232 1.16 -28.94 -19.50
N ASN A 233 1.10 -28.75 -18.17
CA ASN A 233 0.15 -29.44 -17.31
C ASN A 233 -1.30 -29.08 -17.66
N LEU A 234 -1.61 -27.79 -17.87
CA LEU A 234 -2.95 -27.35 -18.28
C LEU A 234 -3.40 -28.03 -19.60
N ARG A 235 -2.49 -28.18 -20.56
CA ARG A 235 -2.76 -28.88 -21.82
C ARG A 235 -2.99 -30.38 -21.61
N LYS A 236 -2.26 -31.02 -20.68
CA LYS A 236 -2.47 -32.43 -20.31
C LYS A 236 -3.83 -32.64 -19.65
N ASP A 237 -4.31 -31.66 -18.90
CA ASP A 237 -5.63 -31.62 -18.27
C ASP A 237 -6.75 -31.22 -19.26
N GLU A 238 -6.48 -31.28 -20.57
CA GLU A 238 -7.42 -30.95 -21.66
C GLU A 238 -7.96 -29.51 -21.67
N ASN A 239 -7.29 -28.58 -20.98
CA ASN A 239 -7.62 -27.16 -21.05
C ASN A 239 -7.05 -26.53 -22.33
N ASN A 240 -7.89 -25.81 -23.08
CA ASN A 240 -7.52 -25.14 -24.33
C ASN A 240 -7.34 -23.61 -24.18
N LYS A 241 -7.55 -23.04 -23.00
CA LYS A 241 -7.30 -21.61 -22.73
C LYS A 241 -6.52 -21.41 -21.45
N ALA A 242 -5.65 -20.40 -21.44
CA ALA A 242 -4.90 -20.01 -20.25
C ALA A 242 -4.56 -18.51 -20.24
N LEU A 243 -4.37 -17.96 -19.04
CA LEU A 243 -3.91 -16.59 -18.79
C LEU A 243 -2.60 -16.60 -18.00
N ILE A 244 -1.61 -15.83 -18.46
CA ILE A 244 -0.37 -15.55 -17.73
C ILE A 244 -0.41 -14.11 -17.25
N ILE A 245 -0.21 -13.93 -15.95
CA ILE A 245 -0.07 -12.63 -15.31
C ILE A 245 1.41 -12.38 -15.06
N SER A 246 2.00 -11.40 -15.72
CA SER A 246 3.44 -11.17 -15.64
C SER A 246 3.79 -9.68 -15.63
N ALA A 247 4.54 -9.28 -14.59
CA ALA A 247 5.00 -7.92 -14.42
C ALA A 247 5.69 -7.38 -15.67
N THR A 248 5.58 -6.07 -15.89
CA THR A 248 6.27 -5.40 -16.99
C THR A 248 7.79 -5.59 -16.90
N GLY A 249 8.44 -5.96 -18.00
CA GLY A 249 9.90 -6.12 -18.07
C GLY A 249 10.43 -7.53 -17.83
N THR A 250 9.58 -8.52 -17.55
CA THR A 250 9.95 -9.92 -17.28
C THR A 250 10.16 -10.79 -18.53
N GLY A 251 9.98 -10.24 -19.74
CA GLY A 251 10.17 -10.97 -21.00
C GLY A 251 8.95 -11.77 -21.48
N LYS A 252 7.73 -11.21 -21.38
CA LYS A 252 6.47 -11.83 -21.87
C LYS A 252 6.57 -12.37 -23.31
N THR A 253 7.17 -11.59 -24.20
CA THR A 253 7.34 -11.96 -25.62
C THR A 253 8.24 -13.19 -25.79
N TYR A 254 9.32 -13.30 -25.00
CA TYR A 254 10.19 -14.47 -25.00
C TYR A 254 9.46 -15.71 -24.43
N LEU A 255 8.70 -15.54 -23.35
CA LEU A 255 7.88 -16.62 -22.79
C LEU A 255 6.89 -17.16 -23.82
N ALA A 256 6.17 -16.28 -24.52
CA ALA A 256 5.25 -16.67 -25.59
C ALA A 256 5.95 -17.44 -26.73
N ALA A 257 7.15 -17.00 -27.12
CA ALA A 257 7.91 -17.65 -28.18
C ALA A 257 8.44 -19.03 -27.76
N PHE A 258 8.91 -19.18 -26.52
CA PHE A 258 9.32 -20.49 -25.99
C PHE A 258 8.15 -21.45 -25.86
N ASP A 259 6.99 -20.96 -25.42
CA ASP A 259 5.79 -21.77 -25.30
C ASP A 259 5.24 -22.19 -26.67
N ALA A 260 5.23 -21.28 -27.65
CA ALA A 260 4.92 -21.61 -29.03
C ALA A 260 5.89 -22.65 -29.61
N LYS A 261 7.18 -22.61 -29.23
CA LYS A 261 8.17 -23.60 -29.67
C LYS A 261 7.91 -24.97 -29.04
N ALA A 262 7.49 -25.01 -27.78
CA ALA A 262 7.09 -26.24 -27.10
C ALA A 262 5.80 -26.84 -27.68
N PHE A 263 4.80 -26.00 -28.00
CA PHE A 263 3.55 -26.43 -28.63
C PHE A 263 3.71 -26.83 -30.10
N ASN A 264 4.63 -26.19 -30.82
CA ASN A 264 4.93 -26.40 -32.24
C ASN A 264 3.71 -26.33 -33.19
N PRO A 265 2.98 -25.19 -33.24
CA PRO A 265 1.80 -25.05 -34.09
C PRO A 265 2.14 -25.01 -35.59
N LYS A 266 1.19 -25.40 -36.45
CA LYS A 266 1.31 -25.16 -37.90
C LYS A 266 0.95 -23.72 -38.22
N LYS A 267 -0.14 -23.21 -37.64
CA LYS A 267 -0.61 -21.83 -37.79
C LYS A 267 -0.73 -21.13 -36.45
N LEU A 268 -0.08 -19.97 -36.30
CA LEU A 268 -0.12 -19.16 -35.07
C LEU A 268 -0.58 -17.73 -35.38
N LEU A 269 -1.43 -17.18 -34.51
CA LEU A 269 -1.81 -15.76 -34.53
C LEU A 269 -1.32 -15.08 -33.25
N PHE A 270 -0.46 -14.07 -33.40
CA PHE A 270 -0.02 -13.21 -32.31
C PHE A 270 -0.73 -11.86 -32.40
N VAL A 271 -1.57 -11.56 -31.41
CA VAL A 271 -2.43 -10.37 -31.38
C VAL A 271 -1.92 -9.36 -30.36
N VAL A 272 -1.76 -8.12 -30.79
CA VAL A 272 -1.34 -6.98 -29.95
C VAL A 272 -2.24 -5.77 -30.18
N HIS A 273 -2.11 -4.73 -29.33
CA HIS A 273 -2.87 -3.50 -29.50
C HIS A 273 -2.21 -2.46 -30.42
N ARG A 274 -0.89 -2.56 -30.69
CA ARG A 274 -0.12 -1.61 -31.52
C ARG A 274 0.80 -2.32 -32.51
N LEU A 275 1.00 -1.71 -33.67
CA LEU A 275 1.79 -2.26 -34.78
C LEU A 275 3.28 -2.44 -34.42
N ASN A 276 3.89 -1.50 -33.71
CA ASN A 276 5.32 -1.57 -33.36
C ASN A 276 5.63 -2.75 -32.44
N ILE A 277 4.68 -3.13 -31.57
CA ILE A 277 4.80 -4.31 -30.71
C ILE A 277 4.73 -5.58 -31.55
N ALA A 278 3.85 -5.62 -32.56
CA ALA A 278 3.73 -6.76 -33.47
C ALA A 278 5.06 -7.02 -34.20
N LYS A 279 5.70 -5.95 -34.71
CA LYS A 279 7.01 -6.02 -35.37
C LYS A 279 8.11 -6.54 -34.44
N LYS A 280 8.25 -5.96 -33.24
CA LYS A 280 9.25 -6.42 -32.24
C LYS A 280 9.01 -7.86 -31.80
N ALA A 281 7.75 -8.27 -31.65
CA ALA A 281 7.40 -9.65 -31.34
C ALA A 281 7.81 -10.60 -32.48
N MET A 282 7.55 -10.20 -33.73
CA MET A 282 7.96 -10.96 -34.91
C MET A 282 9.48 -11.16 -34.99
N GLU A 283 10.27 -10.13 -34.69
CA GLU A 283 11.75 -10.23 -34.61
C GLU A 283 12.19 -11.22 -33.52
N THR A 284 11.56 -11.17 -32.35
CA THR A 284 11.84 -12.09 -31.24
C THR A 284 11.54 -13.54 -31.61
N PHE A 285 10.37 -13.80 -32.22
CA PHE A 285 9.99 -15.13 -32.70
C PHE A 285 10.94 -15.62 -33.81
N THR A 286 11.36 -14.73 -34.72
CA THR A 286 12.35 -15.05 -35.76
C THR A 286 13.68 -15.50 -35.16
N THR A 287 14.10 -14.88 -34.05
CA THR A 287 15.35 -15.22 -33.36
C THR A 287 15.29 -16.61 -32.73
N ILE A 288 14.14 -17.01 -32.18
CA ILE A 288 13.95 -18.29 -31.47
C ILE A 288 13.66 -19.47 -32.40
N PHE A 289 12.90 -19.24 -33.49
CA PHE A 289 12.52 -20.26 -34.47
C PHE A 289 13.49 -20.34 -35.66
N GLY A 290 14.31 -19.31 -35.89
CA GLY A 290 15.24 -19.27 -37.02
C GLY A 290 14.52 -19.47 -38.36
N LYS A 291 15.03 -20.40 -39.18
CA LYS A 291 14.46 -20.72 -40.52
C LYS A 291 13.37 -21.79 -40.50
N SER A 292 12.93 -22.26 -39.32
CA SER A 292 12.00 -23.39 -39.22
C SER A 292 10.54 -23.05 -39.58
N LYS A 293 10.15 -21.78 -39.47
CA LYS A 293 8.79 -21.28 -39.69
C LYS A 293 8.84 -19.92 -40.38
N THR A 294 7.83 -19.63 -41.20
CA THR A 294 7.69 -18.34 -41.89
C THR A 294 6.82 -17.38 -41.08
N MET A 295 7.24 -16.11 -41.00
CA MET A 295 6.58 -15.06 -40.22
C MET A 295 5.99 -14.01 -41.16
N GLY A 296 4.83 -13.44 -40.82
CA GLY A 296 4.17 -12.38 -41.60
C GLY A 296 3.45 -11.36 -40.74
N LEU A 297 3.32 -10.14 -41.27
CA LEU A 297 2.56 -9.07 -40.63
C LEU A 297 1.18 -8.89 -41.28
N TYR A 298 0.14 -8.75 -40.45
CA TYR A 298 -1.21 -8.43 -40.88
C TYR A 298 -1.66 -7.09 -40.27
N SER A 299 -1.56 -6.04 -41.07
CA SER A 299 -1.89 -4.67 -40.70
C SER A 299 -2.48 -3.92 -41.89
N GLY A 300 -3.13 -2.77 -41.68
CA GLY A 300 -3.87 -2.04 -42.73
C GLY A 300 -3.16 -1.94 -44.09
N ASN A 301 -1.83 -1.77 -44.09
CA ASN A 301 -1.01 -1.61 -45.30
C ASN A 301 -0.25 -2.89 -45.76
N GLN A 302 -0.21 -3.96 -44.96
CA GLN A 302 0.54 -5.19 -45.25
C GLN A 302 -0.29 -6.42 -44.87
N ARG A 303 -0.51 -7.35 -45.80
CA ARG A 303 -1.40 -8.51 -45.63
C ARG A 303 -0.70 -9.80 -46.03
N GLU A 304 0.21 -10.27 -45.20
CA GLU A 304 0.99 -11.48 -45.46
C GLU A 304 0.32 -12.71 -44.83
N LEU A 305 -0.65 -13.28 -45.55
CA LEU A 305 -1.49 -14.39 -45.07
C LEU A 305 -0.89 -15.78 -45.30
N ASP A 306 0.01 -15.92 -46.27
CA ASP A 306 0.60 -17.21 -46.69
C ASP A 306 1.71 -17.71 -45.75
N LYS A 307 1.83 -17.12 -44.55
CA LYS A 307 2.89 -17.41 -43.57
C LYS A 307 2.40 -18.37 -42.48
N ASP A 308 3.32 -19.06 -41.83
CA ASP A 308 2.99 -19.98 -40.73
C ASP A 308 2.50 -19.18 -39.52
N PHE A 309 3.23 -18.15 -39.12
CA PHE A 309 2.89 -17.31 -37.98
C PHE A 309 2.55 -15.89 -38.44
N VAL A 310 1.40 -15.39 -37.98
CA VAL A 310 0.86 -14.08 -38.36
C VAL A 310 0.83 -13.18 -37.13
N PHE A 311 1.39 -11.97 -37.28
CA PHE A 311 1.40 -10.94 -36.24
C PHE A 311 0.43 -9.82 -36.64
N SER A 312 -0.57 -9.54 -35.81
CA SER A 312 -1.63 -8.58 -36.13
C SER A 312 -1.98 -7.66 -34.98
N THR A 313 -2.54 -6.49 -35.31
CA THR A 313 -3.24 -5.68 -34.33
C THR A 313 -4.68 -6.15 -34.14
N VAL A 314 -5.20 -6.06 -32.91
CA VAL A 314 -6.59 -6.41 -32.60
C VAL A 314 -7.58 -5.59 -33.43
N GLN A 315 -7.31 -4.30 -33.65
CA GLN A 315 -8.17 -3.40 -34.41
C GLN A 315 -8.30 -3.78 -35.89
N THR A 316 -7.29 -4.47 -36.44
CA THR A 316 -7.31 -4.90 -37.84
C THR A 316 -8.04 -6.23 -37.97
N ILE A 317 -7.65 -7.22 -37.18
CA ILE A 317 -8.18 -8.58 -37.28
C ILE A 317 -9.63 -8.69 -36.79
N SER A 318 -10.03 -7.88 -35.79
CA SER A 318 -11.38 -7.95 -35.19
C SER A 318 -12.51 -7.27 -35.99
N LYS A 319 -12.21 -6.72 -37.17
CA LYS A 319 -13.23 -6.16 -38.07
C LYS A 319 -13.89 -7.28 -38.84
N SER A 320 -15.22 -7.29 -38.94
CA SER A 320 -16.00 -8.39 -39.52
C SER A 320 -15.53 -8.80 -40.93
N ASN A 321 -15.25 -7.81 -41.78
CA ASN A 321 -14.76 -8.02 -43.15
C ASN A 321 -13.38 -8.70 -43.23
N HIS A 322 -12.59 -8.68 -42.16
CA HIS A 322 -11.30 -9.36 -42.05
C HIS A 322 -11.42 -10.69 -41.30
N LEU A 323 -12.23 -10.72 -40.23
CA LEU A 323 -12.53 -11.91 -39.43
C LEU A 323 -13.12 -13.03 -40.30
N GLU A 324 -14.12 -12.70 -41.12
CA GLU A 324 -14.82 -13.65 -42.01
C GLU A 324 -13.95 -14.16 -43.17
N GLN A 325 -12.75 -13.62 -43.38
CA GLN A 325 -11.80 -14.13 -44.37
C GLN A 325 -11.05 -15.39 -43.88
N PHE A 326 -11.10 -15.67 -42.57
CA PHE A 326 -10.44 -16.83 -41.97
C PHE A 326 -11.48 -17.85 -41.53
N ASP A 327 -11.19 -19.13 -41.74
CA ASP A 327 -11.97 -20.19 -41.11
C ASP A 327 -11.79 -20.15 -39.59
N LYS A 328 -12.82 -20.59 -38.85
CA LYS A 328 -12.82 -20.57 -37.38
C LYS A 328 -11.67 -21.38 -36.77
N ASP A 329 -11.29 -22.48 -37.42
CA ASP A 329 -10.22 -23.39 -36.98
C ASP A 329 -8.89 -23.14 -37.72
N PHE A 330 -8.73 -22.00 -38.40
CA PHE A 330 -7.54 -21.72 -39.23
C PHE A 330 -6.24 -21.63 -38.42
N PHE A 331 -6.31 -21.13 -37.17
CA PHE A 331 -5.15 -20.98 -36.30
C PHE A 331 -5.14 -22.07 -35.23
N ASP A 332 -4.04 -22.82 -35.13
CA ASP A 332 -3.87 -23.83 -34.07
C ASP A 332 -3.60 -23.17 -32.71
N TYR A 333 -2.89 -22.04 -32.72
CA TYR A 333 -2.49 -21.33 -31.51
C TYR A 333 -2.72 -19.82 -31.65
N ILE A 334 -3.52 -19.24 -30.76
CA ILE A 334 -3.69 -17.78 -30.65
C ILE A 334 -3.04 -17.28 -29.35
N ILE A 335 -2.21 -16.24 -29.47
CA ILE A 335 -1.59 -15.55 -28.34
C ILE A 335 -2.06 -14.09 -28.34
N ILE A 336 -2.60 -13.62 -27.21
CA ILE A 336 -3.10 -12.26 -27.03
C ILE A 336 -2.25 -11.54 -25.98
N ASP A 337 -1.42 -10.58 -26.40
CA ASP A 337 -0.66 -9.74 -25.47
C ASP A 337 -1.49 -8.54 -25.00
N GLU A 338 -1.19 -8.06 -23.79
CA GLU A 338 -1.96 -7.06 -23.06
C GLU A 338 -3.46 -7.41 -22.98
N SER A 339 -3.76 -8.67 -22.64
CA SER A 339 -5.10 -9.23 -22.50
C SER A 339 -5.97 -8.53 -21.45
N HIS A 340 -5.45 -7.58 -20.67
CA HIS A 340 -6.29 -6.71 -19.87
C HIS A 340 -7.24 -5.86 -20.75
N ARG A 341 -6.88 -5.60 -22.00
CA ARG A 341 -7.77 -4.94 -22.96
C ARG A 341 -8.88 -5.85 -23.49
N SER A 342 -8.87 -7.16 -23.15
CA SER A 342 -9.79 -8.15 -23.71
C SER A 342 -11.27 -7.95 -23.36
N GLY A 343 -11.58 -7.08 -22.38
CA GLY A 343 -12.95 -6.64 -22.12
C GLY A 343 -13.55 -5.71 -23.20
N ALA A 344 -12.75 -5.20 -24.13
CA ALA A 344 -13.26 -4.43 -25.26
C ALA A 344 -13.91 -5.36 -26.30
N ASP A 345 -15.00 -4.90 -26.92
CA ASP A 345 -15.81 -5.73 -27.83
C ASP A 345 -15.00 -6.28 -29.03
N SER A 346 -13.92 -5.61 -29.42
CA SER A 346 -12.99 -6.09 -30.45
C SER A 346 -12.27 -7.39 -30.07
N TYR A 347 -11.86 -7.53 -28.82
CA TYR A 347 -11.19 -8.74 -28.35
C TYR A 347 -12.20 -9.87 -28.11
N ILE A 348 -13.36 -9.55 -27.53
CA ILE A 348 -14.44 -10.52 -27.32
C ILE A 348 -14.84 -11.15 -28.66
N ARG A 349 -15.09 -10.34 -29.69
CA ARG A 349 -15.40 -10.85 -31.06
C ARG A 349 -14.33 -11.77 -31.63
N LEU A 350 -13.05 -11.49 -31.36
CA LEU A 350 -11.94 -12.31 -31.82
C LEU A 350 -11.94 -13.67 -31.11
N ILE A 351 -12.04 -13.65 -29.78
CA ILE A 351 -12.01 -14.85 -28.92
C ILE A 351 -13.24 -15.73 -29.18
N GLU A 352 -14.41 -15.15 -29.42
CA GLU A 352 -15.65 -15.89 -29.70
C GLU A 352 -15.71 -16.47 -31.12
N TYR A 353 -15.00 -15.90 -32.08
CA TYR A 353 -15.02 -16.36 -33.46
C TYR A 353 -14.09 -17.55 -33.72
N PHE A 354 -12.84 -17.45 -33.27
CA PHE A 354 -11.82 -18.47 -33.53
C PHE A 354 -11.90 -19.60 -32.51
N ASN A 355 -11.61 -20.82 -32.96
CA ASN A 355 -11.59 -22.04 -32.14
C ASN A 355 -10.22 -22.73 -32.24
N PRO A 356 -9.16 -22.12 -31.66
CA PRO A 356 -7.82 -22.70 -31.74
C PRO A 356 -7.67 -23.92 -30.83
N SER A 357 -6.65 -24.75 -31.10
CA SER A 357 -6.27 -25.85 -30.20
C SER A 357 -5.76 -25.34 -28.85
N PHE A 358 -5.16 -24.15 -28.82
CA PHE A 358 -4.81 -23.46 -27.58
C PHE A 358 -4.93 -21.94 -27.73
N LEU A 359 -5.36 -21.25 -26.67
CA LEU A 359 -5.45 -19.79 -26.60
C LEU A 359 -4.75 -19.29 -25.34
N LEU A 360 -3.73 -18.45 -25.52
CA LEU A 360 -2.95 -17.88 -24.43
C LEU A 360 -3.17 -16.37 -24.33
N GLY A 361 -3.63 -15.91 -23.17
CA GLY A 361 -3.61 -14.51 -22.79
C GLY A 361 -2.38 -14.17 -21.97
N MET A 362 -1.79 -13.00 -22.22
CA MET A 362 -0.74 -12.44 -21.37
C MET A 362 -1.10 -11.03 -20.94
N THR A 363 -0.95 -10.73 -19.66
CA THR A 363 -1.19 -9.39 -19.14
C THR A 363 -0.31 -9.09 -17.93
N ALA A 364 -0.02 -7.82 -17.67
CA ALA A 364 0.58 -7.42 -16.40
C ALA A 364 -0.46 -7.23 -15.29
N THR A 365 -1.71 -6.90 -15.67
CA THR A 365 -2.72 -6.32 -14.78
C THR A 365 -4.09 -6.88 -15.14
N PRO A 366 -4.49 -8.05 -14.62
CA PRO A 366 -5.79 -8.65 -14.92
C PRO A 366 -6.95 -7.93 -14.22
N ASP A 367 -6.68 -7.29 -13.08
CA ASP A 367 -7.71 -6.64 -12.25
C ASP A 367 -8.04 -5.26 -12.82
N ARG A 368 -9.26 -5.08 -13.35
CA ARG A 368 -9.76 -3.82 -13.90
C ARG A 368 -10.83 -3.20 -13.01
N THR A 369 -10.95 -1.88 -13.06
CA THR A 369 -12.00 -1.15 -12.34
C THR A 369 -13.36 -1.22 -13.04
N ASP A 370 -13.42 -1.50 -14.35
CA ASP A 370 -14.63 -1.45 -15.18
C ASP A 370 -15.39 -2.80 -15.33
N ALA A 371 -15.34 -3.64 -14.30
CA ALA A 371 -16.26 -4.77 -14.06
C ALA A 371 -16.37 -5.89 -15.12
N LYS A 372 -15.65 -5.85 -16.25
CA LYS A 372 -15.60 -6.96 -17.21
C LYS A 372 -14.56 -8.01 -16.80
N ASP A 373 -15.02 -9.22 -16.54
CA ASP A 373 -14.22 -10.35 -16.07
C ASP A 373 -13.35 -10.95 -17.17
N ILE A 374 -12.08 -10.54 -17.23
CA ILE A 374 -11.10 -11.10 -18.17
C ILE A 374 -10.84 -12.58 -17.91
N TYR A 375 -10.89 -13.04 -16.65
CA TYR A 375 -10.59 -14.42 -16.29
C TYR A 375 -11.59 -15.39 -16.95
N SER A 376 -12.87 -15.00 -17.05
CA SER A 376 -13.91 -15.77 -17.72
C SER A 376 -13.63 -16.05 -19.21
N LEU A 377 -12.93 -15.14 -19.89
CA LEU A 377 -12.57 -15.31 -21.31
C LEU A 377 -11.52 -16.42 -21.53
N PHE A 378 -10.77 -16.76 -20.48
CA PHE A 378 -9.74 -17.80 -20.48
C PHE A 378 -10.12 -18.98 -19.58
N ASP A 379 -11.42 -19.20 -19.37
CA ASP A 379 -12.01 -20.29 -18.57
C ASP A 379 -11.44 -20.35 -17.14
N HIS A 380 -11.06 -19.20 -16.57
CA HIS A 380 -10.49 -19.07 -15.22
C HIS A 380 -9.13 -19.78 -15.02
N ASN A 381 -8.48 -20.22 -16.11
CA ASN A 381 -7.21 -20.93 -16.07
C ASN A 381 -6.03 -19.95 -15.99
N ILE A 382 -5.48 -19.74 -14.80
CA ILE A 382 -4.26 -18.94 -14.62
C ILE A 382 -3.06 -19.87 -14.63
N ALA A 383 -2.28 -19.84 -15.71
CA ALA A 383 -1.09 -20.68 -15.85
C ALA A 383 0.04 -20.25 -14.91
N TYR A 384 0.23 -18.94 -14.74
CA TYR A 384 1.30 -18.42 -13.91
C TYR A 384 1.09 -16.94 -13.53
N GLU A 385 1.54 -16.56 -12.33
CA GLU A 385 1.50 -15.18 -11.83
C GLU A 385 2.87 -14.73 -11.28
N ILE A 386 3.39 -13.62 -11.82
CA ILE A 386 4.57 -12.94 -11.28
C ILE A 386 4.35 -11.43 -11.18
N ARG A 387 4.36 -10.92 -9.95
CA ARG A 387 4.27 -9.48 -9.62
C ARG A 387 5.66 -8.86 -9.44
N LEU A 388 5.70 -7.54 -9.26
CA LEU A 388 6.94 -6.75 -9.14
C LEU A 388 7.93 -7.33 -8.12
N ASN A 389 7.50 -7.64 -6.90
CA ASN A 389 8.39 -8.16 -5.85
C ASN A 389 9.03 -9.50 -6.22
N LYS A 390 8.25 -10.47 -6.71
CA LYS A 390 8.79 -11.78 -7.13
C LYS A 390 9.72 -11.62 -8.34
N ALA A 391 9.39 -10.72 -9.28
CA ALA A 391 10.28 -10.39 -10.41
C ALA A 391 11.61 -9.74 -9.97
N MET A 392 11.61 -8.95 -8.90
CA MET A 392 12.84 -8.42 -8.29
C MET A 392 13.63 -9.52 -7.56
N GLU A 393 12.98 -10.43 -6.83
CA GLU A 393 13.65 -11.53 -6.12
C GLU A 393 14.39 -12.51 -7.04
N GLU A 394 13.82 -12.74 -8.22
CA GLU A 394 14.38 -13.55 -9.30
C GLU A 394 15.42 -12.78 -10.14
N ASN A 395 15.79 -11.55 -9.76
CA ASN A 395 16.71 -10.68 -10.49
C ASN A 395 16.33 -10.52 -11.96
N MET A 396 15.04 -10.52 -12.33
CA MET A 396 14.61 -10.38 -13.72
C MET A 396 14.60 -8.91 -14.17
N LEU A 397 14.42 -8.01 -13.21
CA LEU A 397 14.34 -6.57 -13.41
C LEU A 397 15.65 -5.92 -12.95
N ILE A 398 15.90 -4.71 -13.43
CA ILE A 398 16.97 -3.88 -12.88
C ILE A 398 16.56 -3.35 -11.50
N PRO A 399 17.48 -3.23 -10.52
CA PRO A 399 17.19 -2.55 -9.27
C PRO A 399 16.70 -1.12 -9.48
N PHE A 400 15.91 -0.59 -8.53
CA PHE A 400 15.45 0.79 -8.57
C PHE A 400 15.61 1.49 -7.22
N HIS A 401 15.83 2.80 -7.26
CA HIS A 401 15.82 3.66 -6.09
C HIS A 401 14.67 4.65 -6.21
N TYR A 402 13.67 4.47 -5.34
CA TYR A 402 12.48 5.30 -5.29
C TYR A 402 12.63 6.41 -4.26
N TYR A 403 12.38 7.64 -4.68
CA TYR A 403 12.41 8.84 -3.85
C TYR A 403 11.08 9.58 -3.94
N GLY A 404 10.26 9.45 -2.88
CA GLY A 404 9.06 10.25 -2.69
C GLY A 404 9.42 11.60 -2.08
N VAL A 405 9.25 12.66 -2.87
CA VAL A 405 9.59 14.04 -2.50
C VAL A 405 8.36 14.91 -2.48
N THR A 406 8.36 15.88 -1.58
CA THR A 406 7.28 16.86 -1.45
C THR A 406 7.26 17.79 -2.69
N ASP A 407 6.12 17.91 -3.37
CA ASP A 407 5.99 18.72 -4.61
C ASP A 407 6.16 20.22 -4.38
N LEU A 408 5.13 20.93 -3.89
CA LEU A 408 5.22 22.34 -3.47
C LEU A 408 4.38 22.57 -2.19
N SER A 409 4.77 23.59 -1.43
CA SER A 409 4.03 24.17 -0.31
C SER A 409 4.16 25.68 -0.46
N VAL A 410 3.05 26.38 -0.68
CA VAL A 410 3.05 27.85 -0.75
C VAL A 410 2.55 28.37 0.60
N ASN A 411 3.39 29.15 1.31
CA ASN A 411 3.05 29.80 2.59
C ASN A 411 2.48 28.90 3.70
N ASP A 412 2.94 27.64 3.81
CA ASP A 412 2.39 26.66 4.76
C ASP A 412 0.86 26.44 4.65
N GLU A 413 0.23 26.91 3.57
CA GLU A 413 -1.18 26.71 3.27
C GLU A 413 -1.37 25.62 2.21
N ILE A 414 -2.36 24.77 2.50
CA ILE A 414 -2.64 23.53 1.82
C ILE A 414 -3.51 23.83 0.59
N LEU A 415 -2.99 23.58 -0.61
CA LEU A 415 -3.83 23.55 -1.81
C LEU A 415 -4.54 22.19 -1.86
N GLU A 416 -5.79 22.15 -1.38
CA GLU A 416 -6.66 20.97 -1.44
C GLU A 416 -7.24 20.69 -2.84
N ASN A 417 -7.05 21.61 -3.80
CA ASN A 417 -7.70 21.56 -5.11
C ASN A 417 -6.70 21.48 -6.27
N GLU A 418 -7.04 20.72 -7.30
CA GLU A 418 -6.33 20.60 -8.60
C GLU A 418 -6.29 21.92 -9.42
N SER A 419 -6.52 23.07 -8.81
CA SER A 419 -7.22 24.18 -9.45
C SER A 419 -6.41 25.45 -9.72
N ASP A 420 -5.10 25.35 -9.96
CA ASP A 420 -4.44 26.40 -10.74
C ASP A 420 -3.34 25.87 -11.64
N PHE A 421 -3.64 25.81 -12.94
CA PHE A 421 -2.70 25.45 -14.00
C PHE A 421 -1.40 26.29 -13.92
N ARG A 422 -1.50 27.56 -13.49
CA ARG A 422 -0.36 28.47 -13.30
C ARG A 422 0.61 28.00 -12.22
N LEU A 423 0.13 27.32 -11.18
CA LEU A 423 0.97 26.81 -10.10
C LEU A 423 1.69 25.52 -10.52
N LEU A 424 1.08 24.72 -11.40
CA LEU A 424 1.67 23.48 -11.92
C LEU A 424 2.86 23.73 -12.86
N THR A 425 2.95 24.89 -13.49
CA THR A 425 4.07 25.26 -14.38
C THR A 425 4.92 26.39 -13.82
N ALA A 426 4.68 26.84 -12.58
CA ALA A 426 5.42 27.93 -11.96
C ALA A 426 6.94 27.69 -11.99
N ASP A 427 7.73 28.75 -12.23
CA ASP A 427 9.18 28.64 -12.33
C ASP A 427 9.83 28.07 -11.08
N GLU A 428 9.23 28.32 -9.91
CA GLU A 428 9.65 27.71 -8.64
C GLU A 428 9.51 26.18 -8.65
N ARG A 429 8.36 25.65 -9.14
CA ARG A 429 8.16 24.19 -9.29
C ARG A 429 9.19 23.60 -10.24
N VAL A 430 9.40 24.25 -11.39
CA VAL A 430 10.36 23.79 -12.41
C VAL A 430 11.77 23.74 -11.84
N ASN A 431 12.21 24.80 -11.16
CA ASN A 431 13.54 24.86 -10.52
C ASN A 431 13.67 23.79 -9.43
N LYS A 432 12.62 23.58 -8.63
CA LYS A 432 12.60 22.51 -7.63
C LYS A 432 12.70 21.13 -8.27
N ILE A 433 11.96 20.86 -9.35
CA ILE A 433 12.02 19.58 -10.05
C ILE A 433 13.45 19.33 -10.55
N ILE A 434 14.04 20.31 -11.23
CA ILE A 434 15.43 20.24 -11.72
C ILE A 434 16.41 20.00 -10.58
N SER A 435 16.31 20.75 -9.48
CA SER A 435 17.19 20.58 -8.31
C SER A 435 17.15 19.15 -7.74
N LYS A 436 15.98 18.49 -7.76
CA LYS A 436 15.84 17.11 -7.29
C LYS A 436 16.36 16.10 -8.29
N ILE A 437 16.15 16.34 -9.58
CA ILE A 437 16.72 15.53 -10.66
C ILE A 437 18.25 15.52 -10.57
N GLU A 438 18.86 16.68 -10.35
CA GLU A 438 20.32 16.81 -10.20
C GLU A 438 20.81 16.19 -8.89
N PHE A 439 20.11 16.40 -7.78
CA PHE A 439 20.47 15.85 -6.48
C PHE A 439 20.45 14.31 -6.45
N TYR A 440 19.39 13.67 -6.95
CA TYR A 440 19.29 12.21 -6.96
C TYR A 440 20.06 11.57 -8.12
N GLY A 441 20.24 12.31 -9.22
CA GLY A 441 21.03 11.92 -10.38
C GLY A 441 20.59 10.61 -11.04
N SER A 442 21.42 10.14 -11.97
CA SER A 442 21.24 8.86 -12.68
C SER A 442 22.34 7.86 -12.35
N ASP A 443 22.19 6.61 -12.77
CA ASP A 443 23.05 5.49 -12.39
C ASP A 443 24.56 5.68 -12.58
N ASN A 444 24.96 6.57 -13.49
CA ASN A 444 26.35 6.92 -13.79
C ASN A 444 26.54 8.42 -14.09
N GLY A 445 25.58 9.26 -13.72
CA GLY A 445 25.63 10.71 -13.96
C GLY A 445 25.20 11.14 -15.37
N ILE A 446 24.98 10.20 -16.30
CA ILE A 446 24.50 10.50 -17.66
C ILE A 446 23.03 10.11 -17.77
N THR A 447 22.16 11.07 -18.08
CA THR A 447 20.76 10.77 -18.41
C THR A 447 20.71 10.05 -19.77
N ARG A 448 20.20 8.82 -19.77
CA ARG A 448 20.10 7.95 -20.97
C ARG A 448 18.66 7.83 -21.47
N GLY A 449 17.91 8.89 -21.22
CA GLY A 449 16.49 9.00 -21.44
C GLY A 449 15.73 8.96 -20.12
N GLY A 450 15.06 10.06 -19.81
CA GLY A 450 14.12 10.15 -18.71
C GLY A 450 12.68 10.31 -19.20
N LEU A 451 11.73 9.70 -18.50
CA LEU A 451 10.30 9.93 -18.72
C LEU A 451 9.73 10.79 -17.62
N ILE A 452 9.03 11.87 -17.98
CA ILE A 452 8.32 12.74 -17.04
C ILE A 452 6.81 12.59 -17.27
N PHE A 453 6.11 12.06 -16.27
CA PHE A 453 4.67 11.83 -16.33
C PHE A 453 3.90 13.02 -15.75
N CYS A 454 3.16 13.71 -16.60
CA CYS A 454 2.36 14.89 -16.27
C CYS A 454 0.88 14.56 -16.09
N SER A 455 0.13 15.49 -15.48
CA SER A 455 -1.31 15.36 -15.28
C SER A 455 -2.11 15.79 -16.52
N LYS A 456 -1.68 16.85 -17.22
CA LYS A 456 -2.43 17.49 -18.32
C LYS A 456 -1.56 17.67 -19.57
N LYS A 457 -2.18 17.56 -20.76
CA LYS A 457 -1.47 17.70 -22.06
C LYS A 457 -0.76 19.06 -22.20
N ASN A 458 -1.42 20.13 -21.77
CA ASN A 458 -0.86 21.49 -21.82
C ASN A 458 0.29 21.68 -20.83
N GLU A 459 0.21 21.06 -19.65
CA GLU A 459 1.29 21.08 -18.64
C GLU A 459 2.56 20.44 -19.21
N ALA A 460 2.43 19.29 -19.89
CA ALA A 460 3.57 18.61 -20.52
C ALA A 460 4.29 19.49 -21.56
N LYS A 461 3.54 20.23 -22.38
CA LYS A 461 4.10 21.12 -23.41
C LYS A 461 4.84 22.30 -22.77
N GLU A 462 4.19 23.00 -21.84
CA GLU A 462 4.79 24.17 -21.18
C GLU A 462 6.01 23.81 -20.33
N LEU A 463 5.97 22.70 -19.59
CA LEU A 463 7.12 22.23 -18.82
C LEU A 463 8.30 21.85 -19.73
N SER A 464 8.03 21.21 -20.87
CA SER A 464 9.08 20.91 -21.85
C SER A 464 9.75 22.19 -22.38
N GLU A 465 8.98 23.23 -22.70
CA GLU A 465 9.53 24.53 -23.12
C GLU A 465 10.40 25.17 -22.02
N LYS A 466 9.93 25.14 -20.76
CA LYS A 466 10.67 25.70 -19.62
C LYS A 466 11.95 24.93 -19.28
N PHE A 467 11.97 23.62 -19.50
CA PHE A 467 13.18 22.79 -19.37
C PHE A 467 14.18 23.10 -20.49
N ASN A 468 13.70 23.26 -21.73
CA ASN A 468 14.53 23.67 -22.87
C ASN A 468 15.18 25.03 -22.64
N GLN A 469 14.47 25.99 -22.04
CA GLN A 469 15.03 27.31 -21.67
C GLN A 469 16.15 27.22 -20.61
N ARG A 470 16.18 26.13 -19.82
CA ARG A 470 17.18 25.88 -18.76
C ARG A 470 18.31 24.94 -19.22
N GLY A 471 18.38 24.61 -20.51
CA GLY A 471 19.47 23.85 -21.11
C GLY A 471 19.25 22.35 -21.25
N TYR A 472 18.08 21.82 -20.85
CA TYR A 472 17.73 20.40 -21.05
C TYR A 472 17.10 20.19 -22.42
N LYS A 473 17.47 19.12 -23.13
CA LYS A 473 16.87 18.78 -24.43
C LYS A 473 15.63 17.93 -24.22
N THR A 474 14.45 18.52 -24.38
CA THR A 474 13.19 17.84 -24.06
C THR A 474 12.14 17.99 -25.14
N VAL A 475 11.23 17.02 -25.20
CA VAL A 475 10.04 17.06 -26.06
C VAL A 475 8.80 16.61 -25.29
N ALA A 476 7.65 17.20 -25.60
CA ALA A 476 6.36 16.77 -25.08
C ALA A 476 5.62 15.88 -26.10
N LEU A 477 5.29 14.66 -25.70
CA LEU A 477 4.42 13.77 -26.47
C LEU A 477 3.06 13.70 -25.78
N THR A 478 1.99 13.81 -26.57
CA THR A 478 0.59 13.68 -26.10
C THR A 478 -0.18 12.71 -26.99
N GLY A 479 -1.39 12.28 -26.57
CA GLY A 479 -2.23 11.41 -27.39
C GLY A 479 -2.44 11.89 -28.84
N ASP A 480 -2.28 13.19 -29.08
CA ASP A 480 -2.46 13.86 -30.38
C ASP A 480 -1.18 13.84 -31.25
N SER A 481 -0.03 13.42 -30.70
CA SER A 481 1.22 13.29 -31.45
C SER A 481 1.17 12.13 -32.44
N SER A 482 1.69 12.34 -33.66
CA SER A 482 1.73 11.31 -34.70
C SER A 482 2.67 10.15 -34.35
N GLU A 483 2.50 8.99 -34.99
CA GLU A 483 3.43 7.85 -34.81
C GLU A 483 4.85 8.18 -35.29
N ASP A 484 5.00 9.01 -36.31
CA ASP A 484 6.31 9.45 -36.80
C ASP A 484 7.02 10.34 -35.78
N ASP A 485 6.30 11.27 -35.14
CA ASP A 485 6.87 12.13 -34.09
C ASP A 485 7.31 11.31 -32.87
N ARG A 486 6.51 10.29 -32.51
CA ARG A 486 6.84 9.36 -31.43
C ARG A 486 8.10 8.58 -31.75
N THR A 487 8.18 7.99 -32.94
CA THR A 487 9.36 7.22 -33.39
C THR A 487 10.62 8.08 -33.37
N LYS A 488 10.56 9.29 -33.94
CA LYS A 488 11.68 10.25 -33.94
C LYS A 488 12.12 10.63 -32.53
N ALA A 489 11.18 10.94 -31.64
CA ALA A 489 11.49 11.27 -30.25
C ALA A 489 12.16 10.10 -29.51
N ILE A 490 11.73 8.87 -29.76
CA ILE A 490 12.34 7.66 -29.20
C ILE A 490 13.77 7.47 -29.74
N GLU A 491 13.96 7.59 -31.05
CA GLU A 491 15.29 7.49 -31.67
C GLU A 491 16.26 8.54 -31.12
N LEU A 492 15.80 9.80 -30.96
CA LEU A 492 16.60 10.85 -30.35
C LEU A 492 16.89 10.59 -28.87
N LEU A 493 15.96 10.00 -28.12
CA LEU A 493 16.18 9.62 -26.72
C LEU A 493 17.22 8.48 -26.60
N GLU A 494 17.21 7.52 -27.53
CA GLU A 494 18.11 6.35 -27.53
C GLU A 494 19.48 6.61 -28.19
N SER A 495 19.64 7.77 -28.84
CA SER A 495 20.88 8.18 -29.50
C SER A 495 22.07 8.21 -28.54
N GLU A 496 23.24 7.79 -29.04
CA GLU A 496 24.51 7.90 -28.32
C GLU A 496 25.22 9.23 -28.58
N ASP A 497 24.78 9.97 -29.61
CA ASP A 497 25.30 11.30 -29.92
C ASP A 497 24.69 12.34 -28.99
N LEU A 498 25.45 12.73 -27.97
CA LEU A 498 25.08 13.73 -26.96
C LEU A 498 24.68 15.09 -27.55
N SER A 499 25.08 15.41 -28.79
CA SER A 499 24.76 16.68 -29.44
C SER A 499 23.29 16.77 -29.86
N ILE A 500 22.69 15.65 -30.28
CA ILE A 500 21.29 15.58 -30.75
C ILE A 500 20.36 14.82 -29.80
N LYS A 501 20.93 14.09 -28.84
CA LYS A 501 20.19 13.25 -27.91
C LYS A 501 19.23 14.06 -27.03
N LEU A 502 18.03 13.52 -26.81
CA LEU A 502 17.08 14.05 -25.83
C LEU A 502 17.43 13.58 -24.41
N ASP A 503 17.27 14.47 -23.43
CA ASP A 503 17.40 14.15 -22.01
C ASP A 503 16.09 13.57 -21.47
N TYR A 504 14.96 14.24 -21.75
CA TYR A 504 13.64 13.86 -21.21
C TYR A 504 12.51 13.92 -22.25
N ILE A 505 11.54 13.02 -22.08
CA ILE A 505 10.24 13.10 -22.75
C ILE A 505 9.15 13.37 -21.71
N PHE A 506 8.43 14.47 -21.88
CA PHE A 506 7.21 14.77 -21.12
C PHE A 506 6.02 14.05 -21.76
N THR A 507 5.19 13.41 -20.95
CA THR A 507 4.07 12.60 -21.45
C THR A 507 2.83 12.65 -20.56
N VAL A 508 1.68 12.50 -21.22
CA VAL A 508 0.39 12.20 -20.59
C VAL A 508 -0.18 10.94 -21.24
N ASP A 509 -0.29 9.87 -20.46
CA ASP A 509 -0.93 8.59 -20.78
C ASP A 509 -0.47 7.78 -22.01
N ILE A 510 0.39 8.31 -22.89
CA ILE A 510 0.88 7.58 -24.08
C ILE A 510 1.77 6.41 -23.73
N PHE A 511 2.69 6.62 -22.77
CA PHE A 511 3.67 5.61 -22.35
C PHE A 511 3.16 4.69 -21.24
N ASN A 512 1.87 4.81 -20.88
CA ASN A 512 1.25 3.83 -19.98
C ASN A 512 1.31 2.44 -20.63
N GLU A 513 1.20 2.34 -21.96
CA GLU A 513 1.23 1.08 -22.70
C GLU A 513 1.90 1.17 -24.08
N GLY A 514 2.61 0.11 -24.47
CA GLY A 514 2.91 -0.16 -25.88
C GLY A 514 4.09 0.56 -26.55
N ILE A 515 5.00 1.15 -25.78
CA ILE A 515 6.30 1.61 -26.28
C ILE A 515 7.43 0.97 -25.47
N ASP A 516 8.49 0.53 -26.16
CA ASP A 516 9.63 -0.16 -25.59
C ASP A 516 10.91 0.64 -25.79
N ILE A 517 11.35 1.29 -24.71
CA ILE A 517 12.60 2.07 -24.62
C ILE A 517 13.45 1.47 -23.48
N PRO A 518 14.28 0.45 -23.75
CA PRO A 518 15.08 -0.21 -22.73
C PRO A 518 16.11 0.70 -22.03
N LYS A 519 16.54 1.78 -22.68
CA LYS A 519 17.62 2.67 -22.21
C LYS A 519 17.22 3.64 -21.08
N ILE A 520 15.93 3.75 -20.74
CA ILE A 520 15.44 4.68 -19.70
C ILE A 520 16.13 4.41 -18.36
N ASN A 521 16.77 5.42 -17.78
CA ASN A 521 17.40 5.32 -16.46
C ASN A 521 16.82 6.28 -15.41
N GLN A 522 15.87 7.14 -15.79
CA GLN A 522 15.11 7.97 -14.87
C GLN A 522 13.61 7.97 -15.18
N VAL A 523 12.79 7.88 -14.13
CA VAL A 523 11.33 8.07 -14.21
C VAL A 523 10.94 9.13 -13.19
N ILE A 524 10.28 10.19 -13.66
CA ILE A 524 9.86 11.31 -12.84
C ILE A 524 8.33 11.40 -12.90
N MET A 525 7.70 11.37 -11.74
CA MET A 525 6.25 11.42 -11.59
C MET A 525 5.89 12.77 -10.96
N ILE A 526 5.12 13.60 -11.69
CA ILE A 526 4.69 14.94 -11.21
C ILE A 526 3.16 15.07 -11.24
N ARG A 527 2.47 13.94 -11.13
CA ARG A 527 1.01 13.83 -11.19
C ARG A 527 0.48 12.99 -10.03
N PRO A 528 -0.75 13.22 -9.57
CA PRO A 528 -1.37 12.39 -8.55
C PRO A 528 -1.46 10.93 -9.01
N THR A 529 -1.14 10.00 -8.11
CA THR A 529 -1.35 8.57 -8.35
C THR A 529 -2.84 8.25 -8.25
N GLN A 530 -3.51 8.09 -9.39
CA GLN A 530 -4.93 7.73 -9.46
C GLN A 530 -5.18 6.22 -9.33
N SER A 531 -4.20 5.41 -9.70
CA SER A 531 -4.31 3.94 -9.71
C SER A 531 -2.96 3.28 -9.48
N ALA A 532 -2.91 2.31 -8.56
CA ALA A 532 -1.74 1.47 -8.31
C ALA A 532 -1.29 0.69 -9.57
N ILE A 533 -2.24 0.33 -10.44
CA ILE A 533 -1.98 -0.38 -11.69
C ILE A 533 -1.19 0.50 -12.65
N ILE A 534 -1.68 1.72 -12.88
CA ILE A 534 -1.02 2.67 -13.79
C ILE A 534 0.36 3.03 -13.26
N PHE A 535 0.50 3.21 -11.94
CA PHE A 535 1.78 3.46 -11.29
C PHE A 535 2.80 2.34 -11.56
N ILE A 536 2.44 1.06 -11.37
CA ILE A 536 3.34 -0.07 -11.66
C ILE A 536 3.68 -0.16 -13.14
N GLN A 537 2.71 0.09 -14.04
CA GLN A 537 2.96 0.07 -15.49
C GLN A 537 3.96 1.15 -15.91
N GLN A 538 3.85 2.36 -15.35
CA GLN A 538 4.77 3.48 -15.60
C GLN A 538 6.17 3.18 -15.07
N LEU A 539 6.25 2.72 -13.82
CA LEU A 539 7.50 2.30 -13.19
C LEU A 539 8.16 1.17 -14.01
N GLY A 540 7.36 0.22 -14.47
CA GLY A 540 7.72 -0.90 -15.34
C GLY A 540 8.48 -0.57 -16.61
N ARG A 541 8.31 0.64 -17.16
CA ARG A 541 9.01 1.08 -18.37
C ARG A 541 10.50 1.26 -18.13
N GLY A 542 10.87 1.71 -16.95
CA GLY A 542 12.26 1.88 -16.54
C GLY A 542 12.90 0.60 -15.98
N LEU A 543 12.17 -0.50 -15.77
CA LEU A 543 12.72 -1.67 -15.06
C LEU A 543 13.46 -2.69 -15.94
N ARG A 544 13.51 -2.44 -17.25
CA ARG A 544 14.21 -3.31 -18.20
C ARG A 544 15.73 -3.24 -18.01
N LYS A 545 16.38 -4.39 -18.15
CA LYS A 545 17.84 -4.51 -18.15
C LYS A 545 18.41 -4.12 -19.50
N THR A 546 19.50 -3.35 -19.48
CA THR A 546 20.27 -2.95 -20.66
C THR A 546 21.75 -2.87 -20.31
N ASN A 547 22.59 -3.03 -21.32
CA ASN A 547 24.03 -2.88 -21.15
C ASN A 547 24.35 -1.47 -20.64
N ASN A 548 25.29 -1.39 -19.70
CA ASN A 548 25.74 -0.18 -19.00
C ASN A 548 24.73 0.49 -18.06
N LYS A 549 23.53 -0.06 -17.88
CA LYS A 549 22.53 0.46 -16.93
C LYS A 549 22.61 -0.34 -15.64
N TYR A 550 22.82 0.32 -14.50
CA TYR A 550 22.99 -0.35 -13.20
C TYR A 550 21.73 -0.33 -12.32
N TYR A 551 20.98 0.76 -12.33
CA TYR A 551 19.72 0.90 -11.62
C TYR A 551 18.82 1.95 -12.29
N LEU A 552 17.55 1.98 -11.88
CA LEU A 552 16.57 3.01 -12.25
C LEU A 552 16.38 4.00 -11.11
N THR A 553 16.56 5.30 -11.36
CA THR A 553 16.15 6.35 -10.41
C THR A 553 14.69 6.70 -10.64
N ILE A 554 13.88 6.69 -9.58
CA ILE A 554 12.47 7.11 -9.62
C ILE A 554 12.29 8.27 -8.65
N ILE A 555 11.77 9.40 -9.14
CA ILE A 555 11.49 10.58 -8.33
C ILE A 555 10.00 10.87 -8.44
N ASP A 556 9.27 10.74 -7.34
CA ASP A 556 7.83 10.98 -7.29
C ASP A 556 7.53 12.23 -6.46
N PHE A 557 6.98 13.26 -7.13
CA PHE A 557 6.59 14.52 -6.51
C PHE A 557 5.18 14.39 -5.94
N ILE A 558 5.11 14.19 -4.63
CA ILE A 558 3.89 13.87 -3.90
C ILE A 558 3.27 15.16 -3.32
N GLY A 559 2.16 15.56 -3.91
CA GLY A 559 1.27 16.62 -3.41
C GLY A 559 0.37 16.14 -2.26
N ASN A 560 -0.53 17.01 -1.80
CA ASN A 560 -1.53 16.64 -0.78
C ASN A 560 -2.75 15.97 -1.44
N TYR A 561 -2.60 14.71 -1.86
CA TYR A 561 -3.68 13.98 -2.52
C TYR A 561 -4.28 12.91 -1.60
N LYS A 562 -5.61 12.78 -1.63
CA LYS A 562 -6.34 11.75 -0.90
C LYS A 562 -5.91 10.32 -1.29
N ASN A 563 -5.36 10.14 -2.49
CA ASN A 563 -5.01 8.83 -3.04
C ASN A 563 -3.54 8.42 -2.80
N ASN A 564 -2.77 9.19 -2.02
CA ASN A 564 -1.35 8.91 -1.75
C ASN A 564 -1.12 7.53 -1.10
N TYR A 565 -2.11 6.96 -0.40
CA TYR A 565 -2.05 5.60 0.15
C TYR A 565 -1.88 4.49 -0.91
N LEU A 566 -2.13 4.77 -2.20
CA LEU A 566 -1.93 3.82 -3.29
C LEU A 566 -0.45 3.57 -3.62
N ILE A 567 0.43 4.53 -3.32
CA ILE A 567 1.88 4.44 -3.58
C ILE A 567 2.54 3.28 -2.82
N PRO A 568 2.43 3.19 -1.47
CA PRO A 568 3.01 2.07 -0.73
C PRO A 568 2.37 0.73 -1.14
N ILE A 569 1.08 0.70 -1.46
CA ILE A 569 0.38 -0.49 -1.93
C ILE A 569 1.01 -1.02 -3.23
N ALA A 570 1.26 -0.12 -4.18
CA ALA A 570 1.85 -0.46 -5.47
C ALA A 570 3.30 -0.96 -5.34
N LEU A 571 4.10 -0.31 -4.50
CA LEU A 571 5.53 -0.61 -4.34
C LEU A 571 5.79 -1.87 -3.50
N TYR A 572 5.12 -2.00 -2.35
CA TYR A 572 5.30 -3.16 -1.47
C TYR A 572 4.49 -4.38 -1.92
N GLY A 573 3.59 -4.21 -2.90
CA GLY A 573 2.72 -5.28 -3.41
C GLY A 573 1.70 -5.78 -2.39
N ASP A 574 1.52 -5.04 -1.29
CA ASP A 574 0.55 -5.38 -0.25
C ASP A 574 -0.81 -4.85 -0.66
N THR A 575 -1.66 -5.75 -1.14
CA THR A 575 -3.01 -5.39 -1.54
C THR A 575 -3.95 -5.25 -0.36
N SER A 576 -3.63 -5.70 0.86
CA SER A 576 -4.61 -5.91 1.95
C SER A 576 -5.37 -4.68 2.48
N PHE A 577 -5.04 -3.45 2.03
CA PHE A 577 -5.59 -2.15 2.49
C PHE A 577 -5.66 -1.99 4.02
N ASN A 578 -4.90 -2.80 4.76
CA ASN A 578 -4.84 -2.73 6.21
C ASN A 578 -3.98 -1.52 6.59
N LYS A 579 -4.62 -0.48 7.14
CA LYS A 579 -3.96 0.78 7.52
C LYS A 579 -2.70 0.53 8.34
N ASP A 580 -2.75 -0.35 9.34
CA ASP A 580 -1.60 -0.64 10.21
C ASP A 580 -0.47 -1.34 9.48
N LYS A 581 -0.80 -2.28 8.59
CA LYS A 581 0.21 -3.00 7.81
C LYS A 581 0.90 -2.06 6.82
N ILE A 582 0.14 -1.18 6.16
CA ILE A 582 0.69 -0.14 5.28
C ILE A 582 1.57 0.83 6.07
N ARG A 583 1.12 1.28 7.26
CA ARG A 583 1.93 2.16 8.11
C ARG A 583 3.25 1.52 8.49
N LYS A 584 3.19 0.27 8.95
CA LYS A 584 4.38 -0.52 9.29
C LYS A 584 5.35 -0.64 8.11
N LEU A 585 4.86 -0.88 6.90
CA LEU A 585 5.69 -0.94 5.69
C LEU A 585 6.38 0.40 5.38
N ILE A 586 5.70 1.53 5.61
CA ILE A 586 6.28 2.87 5.45
C ILE A 586 7.36 3.12 6.50
N SER A 587 7.12 2.76 7.78
CA SER A 587 8.11 2.90 8.86
C SER A 587 9.33 1.98 8.66
N GLU A 588 9.15 0.76 8.15
CA GLU A 588 10.24 -0.20 7.87
C GLU A 588 11.07 0.17 6.63
N GLY A 589 10.53 1.01 5.75
CA GLY A 589 11.19 1.54 4.55
C GLY A 589 11.77 0.45 3.64
N SER A 590 13.04 0.60 3.27
CA SER A 590 13.73 -0.29 2.33
C SER A 590 14.00 -1.71 2.85
N THR A 591 13.75 -1.99 4.13
CA THR A 591 14.07 -3.29 4.76
C THR A 591 13.27 -4.44 4.15
N MET A 592 12.00 -4.18 3.80
CA MET A 592 11.10 -5.18 3.25
C MET A 592 11.22 -5.35 1.73
N ILE A 593 11.94 -4.49 1.01
CA ILE A 593 12.06 -4.60 -0.45
C ILE A 593 13.10 -5.64 -0.84
N PRO A 594 12.81 -6.58 -1.75
CA PRO A 594 13.78 -7.57 -2.19
C PRO A 594 14.89 -6.96 -3.04
N GLY A 595 16.07 -7.58 -2.98
CA GLY A 595 17.22 -7.19 -3.79
C GLY A 595 17.87 -5.87 -3.34
N GLU A 596 18.44 -5.17 -4.32
CA GLU A 596 19.22 -3.94 -4.14
C GLU A 596 18.36 -2.66 -4.18
N SER A 597 17.08 -2.80 -4.50
CA SER A 597 16.16 -1.68 -4.62
C SER A 597 15.87 -1.04 -3.26
N THR A 598 15.64 0.28 -3.27
CA THR A 598 15.32 1.06 -2.06
C THR A 598 14.11 1.94 -2.28
N ILE A 599 13.34 2.17 -1.21
CA ILE A 599 12.24 3.12 -1.16
C ILE A 599 12.50 4.09 -0.03
N ASN A 600 12.52 5.36 -0.36
CA ASN A 600 12.73 6.45 0.58
C ASN A 600 11.66 7.53 0.36
N PHE A 601 11.14 8.04 1.47
CA PHE A 601 10.20 9.16 1.50
C PHE A 601 10.80 10.26 2.38
N ASP A 602 10.68 11.52 1.98
CA ASP A 602 10.97 12.64 2.89
C ASP A 602 9.93 12.70 4.02
N GLU A 603 10.26 13.43 5.10
CA GLU A 603 9.46 13.44 6.33
C GLU A 603 8.04 13.97 6.08
N ILE A 604 7.91 15.07 5.35
CA ILE A 604 6.63 15.69 5.00
C ILE A 604 5.78 14.74 4.14
N THR A 605 6.40 14.04 3.18
CA THR A 605 5.72 13.06 2.33
C THR A 605 5.23 11.86 3.14
N LYS A 606 6.03 11.36 4.10
CA LYS A 606 5.58 10.29 5.01
C LYS A 606 4.34 10.71 5.77
N GLU A 607 4.34 11.92 6.34
CA GLU A 607 3.18 12.48 7.05
C GLU A 607 1.96 12.61 6.13
N ARG A 608 2.13 13.08 4.89
CA ARG A 608 1.03 13.16 3.90
C ARG A 608 0.46 11.79 3.55
N ILE A 609 1.32 10.78 3.40
CA ILE A 609 0.85 9.41 3.15
C ILE A 609 0.07 8.92 4.36
N TYR A 610 0.54 9.13 5.59
CA TYR A 610 -0.20 8.78 6.80
C TYR A 610 -1.55 9.50 6.90
N ALA A 611 -1.60 10.81 6.66
CA ALA A 611 -2.85 11.58 6.65
C ALA A 611 -3.83 11.07 5.58
N SER A 612 -3.33 10.66 4.40
CA SER A 612 -4.17 10.05 3.36
C SER A 612 -4.71 8.68 3.77
N ILE A 613 -3.93 7.88 4.50
CA ILE A 613 -4.37 6.59 5.05
C ILE A 613 -5.46 6.81 6.11
N ASP A 614 -5.33 7.83 6.95
CA ASP A 614 -6.27 8.14 8.03
C ASP A 614 -7.60 8.67 7.47
N SER A 615 -7.52 9.68 6.61
CA SER A 615 -8.68 10.32 5.96
C SER A 615 -9.40 9.42 4.96
N ALA A 616 -8.74 8.38 4.43
CA ALA A 616 -9.39 7.40 3.59
C ALA A 616 -10.52 6.71 4.37
N LYS A 617 -11.75 7.14 4.07
CA LYS A 617 -12.99 6.44 4.41
C LYS A 617 -13.04 5.18 3.55
N MET A 618 -12.24 4.19 3.90
CA MET A 618 -12.34 2.85 3.34
C MET A 618 -13.76 2.38 3.61
N LYS A 619 -14.61 2.39 2.58
CA LYS A 619 -15.97 1.86 2.68
C LYS A 619 -15.80 0.35 2.72
N LEU A 620 -15.47 -0.19 3.89
CA LEU A 620 -15.10 -1.59 4.11
C LEU A 620 -16.03 -2.56 3.35
N LEU A 621 -17.34 -2.29 3.31
CA LEU A 621 -18.30 -3.08 2.53
C LEU A 621 -18.08 -3.03 1.01
N ALA A 622 -17.84 -1.84 0.44
CA ALA A 622 -17.57 -1.70 -0.99
C ALA A 622 -16.25 -2.39 -1.37
N ASP A 623 -15.22 -2.23 -0.55
CA ASP A 623 -13.92 -2.84 -0.77
C ASP A 623 -13.99 -4.38 -0.68
N LEU A 624 -14.70 -4.91 0.33
CA LEU A 624 -14.95 -6.35 0.47
C LEU A 624 -15.77 -6.91 -0.71
N LYS A 625 -16.74 -6.16 -1.24
CA LYS A 625 -17.48 -6.56 -2.44
C LYS A 625 -16.57 -6.62 -3.68
N ILE A 626 -15.70 -5.62 -3.85
CA ILE A 626 -14.71 -5.62 -4.93
C ILE A 626 -13.80 -6.85 -4.83
N ASP A 627 -13.27 -7.15 -3.63
CA ASP A 627 -12.40 -8.32 -3.42
C ASP A 627 -13.10 -9.64 -3.65
N TYR A 628 -14.33 -9.75 -3.15
CA TYR A 628 -15.17 -10.91 -3.36
C TYR A 628 -15.42 -11.13 -4.85
N ASN A 629 -15.83 -10.08 -5.58
CA ASN A 629 -16.08 -10.15 -7.02
C ASN A 629 -14.81 -10.48 -7.80
N ASN A 630 -13.68 -9.87 -7.47
CA ASN A 630 -12.39 -10.16 -8.10
C ASN A 630 -12.00 -11.63 -7.93
N LEU A 631 -12.15 -12.19 -6.72
CA LEU A 631 -11.84 -13.61 -6.51
C LEU A 631 -12.86 -14.52 -7.19
N LYS A 632 -14.16 -14.22 -7.11
CA LYS A 632 -15.23 -14.94 -7.82
C LYS A 632 -14.94 -14.98 -9.32
N SER A 633 -14.57 -13.84 -9.89
CA SER A 633 -14.10 -13.73 -11.26
C SER A 633 -12.83 -14.52 -11.51
N ARG A 634 -11.87 -14.53 -10.59
CA ARG A 634 -10.63 -15.30 -10.75
C ARG A 634 -10.87 -16.81 -10.83
N ILE A 635 -11.77 -17.36 -10.02
CA ILE A 635 -11.97 -18.82 -9.87
C ILE A 635 -13.22 -19.36 -10.60
N GLY A 636 -14.08 -18.49 -11.11
CA GLY A 636 -15.31 -18.86 -11.84
C GLY A 636 -16.46 -19.42 -10.99
N ARG A 637 -16.34 -19.41 -9.67
CA ARG A 637 -17.36 -19.89 -8.72
C ARG A 637 -17.43 -19.00 -7.48
N ILE A 638 -18.47 -19.18 -6.66
CA ILE A 638 -18.56 -18.50 -5.36
C ILE A 638 -17.35 -18.94 -4.50
N PRO A 639 -16.48 -18.02 -4.07
CA PRO A 639 -15.34 -18.35 -3.24
C PRO A 639 -15.78 -18.73 -1.83
N MET A 640 -15.04 -19.63 -1.20
CA MET A 640 -15.10 -19.98 0.21
C MET A 640 -13.92 -19.35 0.96
N MET A 641 -13.90 -19.37 2.29
CA MET A 641 -12.85 -18.74 3.09
C MET A 641 -11.46 -19.31 2.75
N MET A 642 -11.35 -20.63 2.52
CA MET A 642 -10.08 -21.24 2.09
C MET A 642 -9.65 -20.82 0.68
N ASP A 643 -10.58 -20.50 -0.22
CA ASP A 643 -10.22 -20.04 -1.58
C ASP A 643 -9.49 -18.70 -1.54
N PHE A 644 -9.89 -17.79 -0.64
CA PHE A 644 -9.16 -16.53 -0.43
C PHE A 644 -7.74 -16.80 0.06
N VAL A 645 -7.53 -17.81 0.90
CA VAL A 645 -6.21 -18.15 1.43
C VAL A 645 -5.32 -18.78 0.37
N ILE A 646 -5.85 -19.74 -0.41
CA ILE A 646 -5.13 -20.46 -1.45
C ILE A 646 -4.70 -19.51 -2.57
N ASN A 647 -5.56 -18.56 -2.93
CA ASN A 647 -5.30 -17.58 -3.99
C ASN A 647 -4.56 -16.32 -3.48
N ASP A 648 -4.04 -16.34 -2.25
CA ASP A 648 -3.38 -15.21 -1.58
C ASP A 648 -4.15 -13.89 -1.76
N SER A 649 -5.46 -13.97 -1.55
CA SER A 649 -6.39 -12.87 -1.83
C SER A 649 -6.21 -11.71 -0.87
N ARG A 650 -6.55 -10.54 -1.39
CA ARG A 650 -6.39 -9.23 -0.75
C ARG A 650 -7.01 -9.16 0.65
N ALA A 651 -8.31 -9.39 0.75
CA ALA A 651 -9.04 -9.33 2.00
C ALA A 651 -8.94 -10.67 2.73
N PRO A 652 -8.33 -10.73 3.94
CA PRO A 652 -8.37 -11.95 4.72
C PRO A 652 -9.83 -12.32 5.03
N PRO A 653 -10.21 -13.61 4.94
CA PRO A 653 -11.57 -14.09 5.17
C PRO A 653 -12.24 -13.57 6.43
N TYR A 654 -11.45 -13.36 7.48
CA TYR A 654 -11.96 -12.87 8.76
C TYR A 654 -12.55 -11.44 8.70
N LEU A 655 -12.17 -10.60 7.74
CA LEU A 655 -12.78 -9.27 7.58
C LEU A 655 -14.27 -9.36 7.18
N TYR A 656 -14.62 -10.33 6.34
CA TYR A 656 -16.02 -10.60 5.97
C TYR A 656 -16.83 -11.03 7.19
N VAL A 657 -16.23 -11.85 8.07
CA VAL A 657 -16.82 -12.28 9.35
C VAL A 657 -16.98 -11.09 10.31
N ASN A 658 -15.98 -10.21 10.42
CA ASN A 658 -16.07 -9.03 11.27
C ASN A 658 -17.21 -8.10 10.83
N HIS A 659 -17.35 -7.87 9.52
CA HIS A 659 -18.38 -7.02 8.96
C HIS A 659 -19.79 -7.64 9.05
N SER A 660 -19.96 -8.87 8.57
CA SER A 660 -21.29 -9.51 8.41
C SER A 660 -21.63 -10.55 9.47
N LYS A 661 -20.81 -10.69 10.51
CA LYS A 661 -20.87 -11.71 11.57
C LYS A 661 -20.49 -13.12 11.16
N SER A 662 -20.77 -13.52 9.93
CA SER A 662 -20.36 -14.79 9.32
C SER A 662 -20.13 -14.59 7.83
N TYR A 663 -19.35 -15.48 7.22
CA TYR A 663 -19.16 -15.45 5.76
C TYR A 663 -20.46 -15.75 5.01
N PHE A 664 -21.27 -16.68 5.53
CA PHE A 664 -22.60 -16.99 5.01
C PHE A 664 -23.50 -15.73 4.93
N ASN A 665 -23.57 -14.95 6.01
CA ASN A 665 -24.37 -13.72 6.03
C ASN A 665 -23.88 -12.66 5.03
N PHE A 666 -22.58 -12.63 4.75
CA PHE A 666 -22.03 -11.75 3.72
C PHE A 666 -22.51 -12.18 2.33
N LEU A 667 -22.47 -13.48 2.03
CA LEU A 667 -22.97 -14.04 0.78
C LEU A 667 -24.46 -13.78 0.60
N SER A 668 -25.29 -14.08 1.61
CA SER A 668 -26.74 -13.85 1.54
C SER A 668 -27.13 -12.39 1.30
N LYS A 669 -26.28 -11.43 1.67
CA LYS A 669 -26.51 -9.99 1.44
C LYS A 669 -25.98 -9.49 0.10
N THR A 670 -25.03 -10.19 -0.50
CA THR A 670 -24.26 -9.71 -1.66
C THR A 670 -24.68 -10.42 -2.94
N GLU A 671 -24.95 -11.73 -2.86
CA GLU A 671 -25.37 -12.55 -3.98
C GLU A 671 -26.91 -12.63 -4.04
N LYS A 672 -27.49 -12.13 -5.13
CA LYS A 672 -28.95 -12.11 -5.34
C LYS A 672 -29.52 -13.51 -5.55
N ASP A 673 -28.73 -14.43 -6.12
CA ASP A 673 -29.13 -15.81 -6.44
C ASP A 673 -28.57 -16.85 -5.45
N PHE A 674 -28.27 -16.43 -4.21
CA PHE A 674 -27.75 -17.33 -3.19
C PHE A 674 -28.85 -18.29 -2.69
N GLY A 675 -29.03 -19.41 -3.39
CA GLY A 675 -30.10 -20.39 -3.17
C GLY A 675 -30.00 -21.26 -1.90
N SER A 676 -29.12 -20.94 -0.96
CA SER A 676 -28.92 -21.72 0.26
C SER A 676 -29.76 -21.17 1.42
N THR A 677 -30.87 -21.84 1.74
CA THR A 677 -31.72 -21.51 2.90
C THR A 677 -31.27 -22.29 4.13
N LEU A 678 -30.71 -21.59 5.12
CA LEU A 678 -30.40 -22.14 6.45
C LEU A 678 -31.45 -21.70 7.47
N SER A 679 -31.70 -22.51 8.49
CA SER A 679 -32.52 -22.13 9.64
C SER A 679 -31.86 -21.03 10.48
N GLU A 680 -32.67 -20.25 11.22
CA GLU A 680 -32.17 -19.18 12.09
C GLU A 680 -31.10 -19.66 13.09
N ILE A 681 -31.26 -20.87 13.61
CA ILE A 681 -30.31 -21.46 14.56
C ILE A 681 -28.98 -21.84 13.90
N GLN A 682 -29.00 -22.35 12.66
CA GLN A 682 -27.79 -22.63 11.89
C GLN A 682 -27.03 -21.35 11.55
N ILE A 683 -27.73 -20.29 11.15
CA ILE A 683 -27.13 -18.98 10.88
C ILE A 683 -26.45 -18.44 12.14
N LYS A 684 -27.14 -18.45 13.28
CA LYS A 684 -26.58 -17.99 14.56
C LYS A 684 -25.37 -18.82 14.99
N LEU A 685 -25.39 -20.14 14.80
CA LEU A 685 -24.24 -21.00 15.08
C LEU A 685 -23.04 -20.66 14.19
N LEU A 686 -23.24 -20.40 12.89
CA LEU A 686 -22.15 -19.97 12.01
C LEU A 686 -21.55 -18.62 12.46
N GLU A 687 -22.38 -17.67 12.90
CA GLU A 687 -21.88 -16.40 13.47
C GLU A 687 -21.01 -16.64 14.71
N LEU A 688 -21.49 -17.47 15.63
CA LEU A 688 -20.80 -17.77 16.88
C LEU A 688 -19.49 -18.52 16.63
N PHE A 689 -19.50 -19.59 15.82
CA PHE A 689 -18.27 -20.33 15.50
C PHE A 689 -17.24 -19.46 14.79
N SER A 690 -17.66 -18.63 13.82
CA SER A 690 -16.74 -17.80 13.04
C SER A 690 -16.05 -16.74 13.90
N LYS A 691 -16.78 -16.10 14.83
CA LYS A 691 -16.24 -15.02 15.68
C LYS A 691 -15.50 -15.54 16.91
N GLU A 692 -16.06 -16.56 17.55
CA GLU A 692 -15.72 -16.91 18.92
C GLU A 692 -14.82 -18.13 19.05
N ILE A 693 -14.72 -18.96 18.01
CA ILE A 693 -13.93 -20.19 18.04
C ILE A 693 -12.90 -20.16 16.92
N ASN A 694 -13.35 -20.02 15.68
CA ASN A 694 -12.54 -20.11 14.47
C ASN A 694 -11.85 -18.79 14.08
N ASN A 695 -11.46 -17.98 15.07
CA ASN A 695 -10.76 -16.71 14.86
C ASN A 695 -9.22 -16.87 14.76
N SER A 696 -8.73 -18.10 14.62
CA SER A 696 -7.32 -18.47 14.48
C SER A 696 -6.42 -18.11 15.67
N LYS A 697 -6.97 -17.75 16.84
CA LYS A 697 -6.17 -17.41 18.04
C LYS A 697 -5.86 -18.62 18.92
N ARG A 698 -6.77 -19.61 18.96
CA ARG A 698 -6.65 -20.86 19.72
C ARG A 698 -7.02 -22.02 18.81
N VAL A 699 -6.12 -22.99 18.62
CA VAL A 699 -6.25 -24.01 17.56
C VAL A 699 -6.90 -25.30 18.06
N GLU A 700 -6.81 -25.58 19.36
CA GLU A 700 -7.30 -26.80 19.98
C GLU A 700 -8.81 -26.99 19.75
N GLU A 701 -9.58 -25.91 19.86
CA GLU A 701 -11.04 -25.92 19.67
C GLU A 701 -11.41 -26.28 18.23
N SER A 702 -10.71 -25.69 17.24
CA SER A 702 -10.93 -25.98 15.82
C SER A 702 -10.53 -27.42 15.46
N ILE A 703 -9.43 -27.96 16.01
CA ILE A 703 -9.02 -29.36 15.79
C ILE A 703 -10.05 -30.33 16.39
N ILE A 704 -10.48 -30.11 17.63
CA ILE A 704 -11.51 -30.94 18.28
C ILE A 704 -12.77 -30.96 17.42
N LEU A 705 -13.22 -29.81 16.93
CA LEU A 705 -14.39 -29.74 16.05
C LEU A 705 -14.17 -30.48 14.73
N LYS A 706 -13.04 -30.27 14.04
CA LYS A 706 -12.72 -30.91 12.77
C LYS A 706 -12.78 -32.43 12.88
N GLU A 707 -12.03 -32.98 13.83
CA GLU A 707 -11.90 -34.42 13.99
C GLU A 707 -13.21 -35.06 14.47
N THR A 708 -13.91 -34.43 15.42
CA THR A 708 -15.18 -34.99 15.91
C THR A 708 -16.29 -34.93 14.84
N ILE A 709 -16.28 -33.95 13.94
CA ILE A 709 -17.21 -33.90 12.78
C ILE A 709 -16.87 -34.99 11.74
N ALA A 710 -15.58 -35.30 11.55
CA ALA A 710 -15.13 -36.29 10.58
C ALA A 710 -15.35 -37.74 11.06
N SER A 711 -14.95 -38.07 12.29
CA SER A 711 -14.96 -39.44 12.82
C SER A 711 -16.13 -39.75 13.76
N GLY A 712 -16.84 -38.73 14.24
CA GLY A 712 -17.90 -38.85 15.25
C GLY A 712 -17.41 -39.04 16.70
N LEU A 713 -16.19 -39.56 16.89
CA LEU A 713 -15.53 -39.77 18.19
C LEU A 713 -14.05 -39.38 18.11
N TYR A 714 -13.57 -38.59 19.07
CA TYR A 714 -12.17 -38.15 19.11
C TYR A 714 -11.57 -38.27 20.51
N ASN A 715 -10.32 -38.72 20.64
CA ASN A 715 -9.72 -39.04 21.95
C ASN A 715 -8.78 -37.92 22.43
N VAL A 716 -8.87 -37.56 23.71
CA VAL A 716 -8.01 -36.55 24.36
C VAL A 716 -6.51 -36.92 24.26
N LYS A 717 -6.15 -38.20 24.33
CA LYS A 717 -4.76 -38.66 24.19
C LYS A 717 -4.23 -38.35 22.79
N THR A 718 -5.03 -38.56 21.75
CA THR A 718 -4.68 -38.24 20.37
C THR A 718 -4.47 -36.75 20.20
N LEU A 719 -5.37 -35.91 20.73
CA LEU A 719 -5.21 -34.45 20.72
C LEU A 719 -3.91 -34.00 21.40
N LYS A 720 -3.59 -34.54 22.58
CA LYS A 720 -2.35 -34.20 23.30
C LYS A 720 -1.10 -34.56 22.49
N THR A 721 -1.12 -35.70 21.80
CA THR A 721 -0.01 -36.13 20.94
C THR A 721 0.10 -35.23 19.71
N GLU A 722 -1.01 -34.97 19.00
CA GLU A 722 -1.02 -34.14 17.79
C GLU A 722 -0.51 -32.71 18.06
N ILE A 723 -0.95 -32.09 19.15
CA ILE A 723 -0.48 -30.75 19.53
C ILE A 723 1.01 -30.76 19.92
N ARG A 724 1.47 -31.80 20.63
CA ARG A 724 2.88 -31.92 21.01
C ARG A 724 3.75 -32.07 19.77
N ASP A 725 3.39 -32.97 18.86
CA ASP A 725 4.19 -33.28 17.67
C ASP A 725 4.24 -32.10 16.70
N LYS A 726 3.13 -31.36 16.58
CA LYS A 726 3.01 -30.25 15.61
C LYS A 726 3.47 -28.89 16.14
N TYR A 727 3.22 -28.59 17.42
CA TYR A 727 3.46 -27.25 17.99
C TYR A 727 4.44 -27.23 19.17
N ASN A 728 4.94 -28.39 19.60
CA ASN A 728 5.94 -28.54 20.66
C ASN A 728 5.53 -27.96 22.04
N TYR A 729 4.23 -28.01 22.39
CA TYR A 729 3.74 -27.69 23.74
C TYR A 729 2.74 -28.72 24.27
N ASN A 730 2.57 -28.76 25.59
CA ASN A 730 1.65 -29.68 26.27
C ASN A 730 0.36 -28.97 26.69
N ILE A 731 -0.78 -29.62 26.45
CA ILE A 731 -2.10 -29.10 26.83
C ILE A 731 -2.45 -29.54 28.25
N SER A 732 -2.89 -28.59 29.09
CA SER A 732 -3.39 -28.87 30.44
C SER A 732 -4.84 -29.39 30.44
N GLU A 733 -5.25 -30.06 31.52
CA GLU A 733 -6.66 -30.48 31.68
C GLU A 733 -7.61 -29.29 31.78
N ALA A 734 -7.18 -28.19 32.41
CA ALA A 734 -7.95 -26.95 32.46
C ALA A 734 -8.20 -26.38 31.05
N THR A 735 -7.20 -26.47 30.17
CA THR A 735 -7.31 -26.05 28.77
C THR A 735 -8.30 -26.92 28.00
N ILE A 736 -8.30 -28.23 28.22
CA ILE A 736 -9.25 -29.16 27.58
C ILE A 736 -10.69 -28.86 28.03
N ASN A 737 -10.92 -28.70 29.34
CA ASN A 737 -12.23 -28.38 29.88
C ASN A 737 -12.73 -27.01 29.40
N SER A 738 -11.84 -26.01 29.35
CA SER A 738 -12.14 -24.69 28.78
C SER A 738 -12.52 -24.78 27.30
N SER A 739 -11.82 -25.59 26.50
CA SER A 739 -12.17 -25.77 25.09
C SER A 739 -13.55 -26.39 24.90
N VAL A 740 -13.95 -27.36 25.74
CA VAL A 740 -15.32 -27.92 25.71
C VAL A 740 -16.36 -26.87 26.10
N SER A 741 -16.11 -26.09 27.14
CA SER A 741 -17.00 -25.02 27.61
C SER A 741 -17.17 -23.91 26.54
N ASN A 742 -16.09 -23.55 25.86
CA ASN A 742 -16.10 -22.57 24.77
C ASN A 742 -16.86 -23.07 23.55
N ILE A 743 -16.63 -24.33 23.12
CA ILE A 743 -17.36 -24.94 21.99
C ILE A 743 -18.87 -25.01 22.28
N ASN A 744 -19.26 -25.23 23.53
CA ASN A 744 -20.66 -25.18 23.96
C ASN A 744 -21.18 -23.75 24.21
N PHE A 745 -20.36 -22.72 24.00
CA PHE A 745 -20.70 -21.29 24.19
C PHE A 745 -21.14 -20.91 25.61
N GLU A 746 -20.57 -21.56 26.63
CA GLU A 746 -20.81 -21.22 28.05
C GLU A 746 -20.05 -19.95 28.49
N PHE A 747 -18.86 -19.71 27.91
CA PHE A 747 -18.03 -18.54 28.18
C PHE A 747 -18.67 -17.23 27.70
N ILE A 748 -19.45 -17.28 26.62
CA ILE A 748 -20.08 -16.10 26.00
C ILE A 748 -21.40 -15.80 26.68
N ARG A 749 -21.62 -14.54 27.05
CA ARG A 749 -22.85 -14.06 27.66
C ARG A 749 -23.50 -12.96 26.85
N GLU A 750 -24.82 -13.06 26.66
CA GLU A 750 -25.65 -12.04 26.02
C GLU A 750 -26.66 -11.51 27.06
N LYS A 751 -27.11 -10.25 26.89
CA LYS A 751 -28.17 -9.69 27.74
C LYS A 751 -29.53 -10.24 27.28
N LYS A 752 -30.24 -10.91 28.18
CA LYS A 752 -31.63 -11.33 28.01
C LYS A 752 -32.42 -10.88 29.24
N ASP A 753 -33.50 -10.14 29.03
CA ASP A 753 -34.36 -9.60 30.10
C ASP A 753 -33.58 -8.83 31.19
N GLY A 754 -32.59 -8.03 30.78
CA GLY A 754 -31.76 -7.23 31.69
C GLY A 754 -30.67 -8.01 32.47
N LYS A 755 -30.60 -9.34 32.34
CA LYS A 755 -29.58 -10.20 32.97
C LYS A 755 -28.59 -10.75 31.95
N LEU A 756 -27.34 -10.94 32.37
CA LEU A 756 -26.29 -11.58 31.56
C LEU A 756 -26.40 -13.10 31.68
N VAL A 757 -26.87 -13.75 30.62
CA VAL A 757 -27.10 -15.20 30.55
C VAL A 757 -26.15 -15.80 29.51
N SER A 758 -25.70 -17.05 29.71
CA SER A 758 -24.82 -17.73 28.76
C SER A 758 -25.53 -17.95 27.42
N VAL A 759 -24.80 -17.88 26.31
CA VAL A 759 -25.35 -18.13 24.97
C VAL A 759 -25.87 -19.56 24.86
N LYS A 760 -25.21 -20.52 25.53
CA LYS A 760 -25.71 -21.88 25.72
C LYS A 760 -27.15 -21.91 26.22
N ASP A 761 -27.45 -21.23 27.32
CA ASP A 761 -28.77 -21.27 27.96
C ASP A 761 -29.82 -20.49 27.16
N ILE A 762 -29.42 -19.44 26.45
CA ILE A 762 -30.33 -18.62 25.63
C ILE A 762 -30.89 -19.40 24.45
N TYR A 763 -30.03 -20.15 23.76
CA TYR A 763 -30.38 -20.89 22.53
C TYR A 763 -30.45 -22.41 22.77
N ASN A 764 -30.34 -22.87 24.02
CA ASN A 764 -30.32 -24.27 24.44
C ASN A 764 -29.32 -25.14 23.64
N LEU A 765 -28.08 -24.67 23.52
CA LEU A 765 -27.05 -25.29 22.67
C LEU A 765 -26.25 -26.37 23.41
N ASN A 766 -26.36 -27.62 22.97
CA ASN A 766 -25.48 -28.71 23.42
C ASN A 766 -24.76 -29.32 22.23
N ILE A 767 -23.49 -28.95 22.04
CA ILE A 767 -22.73 -29.31 20.83
C ILE A 767 -21.82 -30.51 21.11
N LEU A 768 -20.94 -30.38 22.10
CA LEU A 768 -19.87 -31.33 22.39
C LEU A 768 -19.99 -31.89 23.81
N LYS A 769 -19.82 -33.21 23.92
CA LYS A 769 -19.76 -33.95 25.19
C LYS A 769 -18.39 -34.58 25.36
N LEU A 770 -17.81 -34.46 26.56
CA LEU A 770 -16.58 -35.15 26.95
C LEU A 770 -16.92 -36.19 28.02
N GLU A 771 -16.75 -37.48 27.70
CA GLU A 771 -16.92 -38.60 28.64
C GLU A 771 -15.78 -39.59 28.48
N ASN A 772 -15.21 -40.08 29.59
CA ASN A 772 -14.13 -41.07 29.59
C ASN A 772 -12.95 -40.71 28.65
N ASN A 773 -12.58 -39.42 28.58
CA ASN A 773 -11.55 -38.89 27.68
C ASN A 773 -11.87 -39.00 26.17
N ILE A 774 -13.15 -39.13 25.81
CA ILE A 774 -13.64 -39.17 24.43
C ILE A 774 -14.60 -38.01 24.21
N PHE A 775 -14.30 -37.21 23.19
CA PHE A 775 -15.18 -36.18 22.64
C PHE A 775 -16.23 -36.81 21.73
N SER A 776 -17.48 -36.43 21.89
CA SER A 776 -18.60 -36.89 21.06
C SER A 776 -19.60 -35.76 20.80
N LEU A 777 -20.16 -35.73 19.58
CA LEU A 777 -21.20 -34.77 19.22
C LEU A 777 -22.56 -35.22 19.76
N LYS A 778 -23.33 -34.28 20.29
CA LYS A 778 -24.72 -34.50 20.72
C LYS A 778 -25.65 -34.63 19.51
N ASN A 779 -26.77 -35.34 19.70
CA ASN A 779 -27.72 -35.64 18.62
C ASN A 779 -28.35 -34.38 18.01
N GLU A 780 -28.65 -33.37 18.83
CA GLU A 780 -29.20 -32.08 18.37
C GLU A 780 -28.29 -31.42 17.31
N PHE A 781 -26.98 -31.38 17.57
CA PHE A 781 -26.01 -30.83 16.63
C PHE A 781 -25.79 -31.74 15.41
N LYS A 782 -25.82 -33.07 15.58
CA LYS A 782 -25.75 -34.02 14.45
C LYS A 782 -26.90 -33.82 13.45
N THR A 783 -28.11 -33.54 13.94
CA THR A 783 -29.26 -33.25 13.07
C THR A 783 -29.03 -31.98 12.25
N LEU A 784 -28.43 -30.94 12.84
CA LEU A 784 -28.09 -29.70 12.12
C LEU A 784 -26.98 -29.91 11.07
N LEU A 785 -26.05 -30.84 11.32
CA LEU A 785 -24.96 -31.21 10.40
C LEU A 785 -25.42 -32.06 9.19
N ASN A 786 -26.66 -32.56 9.17
CA ASN A 786 -27.21 -33.28 8.01
C ASN A 786 -27.43 -32.34 6.81
N ASP A 787 -27.58 -31.04 7.07
CA ASP A 787 -27.60 -30.03 6.02
C ASP A 787 -26.19 -29.87 5.42
N SER A 788 -26.05 -30.22 4.15
CA SER A 788 -24.78 -30.18 3.44
C SER A 788 -24.19 -28.77 3.35
N ASN A 789 -25.03 -27.74 3.23
CA ASN A 789 -24.57 -26.35 3.15
C ASN A 789 -24.02 -25.89 4.50
N PHE A 790 -24.75 -26.14 5.60
CA PHE A 790 -24.29 -25.79 6.95
C PHE A 790 -22.95 -26.49 7.27
N LYS A 791 -22.85 -27.79 6.99
CA LYS A 791 -21.62 -28.57 7.22
C LYS A 791 -20.45 -28.02 6.39
N TYR A 792 -20.69 -27.67 5.13
CA TYR A 792 -19.65 -27.15 4.23
C TYR A 792 -19.09 -25.79 4.72
N PHE A 793 -19.96 -24.82 5.06
CA PHE A 793 -19.53 -23.52 5.59
C PHE A 793 -18.81 -23.65 6.94
N LEU A 794 -19.27 -24.55 7.81
CA LEU A 794 -18.63 -24.77 9.11
C LEU A 794 -17.23 -25.37 8.96
N LEU A 795 -17.07 -26.39 8.12
CA LEU A 795 -15.76 -27.03 7.87
C LEU A 795 -14.77 -26.05 7.25
N ASP A 796 -15.19 -25.27 6.26
CA ASP A 796 -14.33 -24.24 5.63
C ASP A 796 -13.84 -23.19 6.65
N THR A 797 -14.71 -22.75 7.56
CA THR A 797 -14.32 -21.83 8.65
C THR A 797 -13.32 -22.46 9.62
N ILE A 798 -13.48 -23.76 9.94
CA ILE A 798 -12.57 -24.52 10.81
C ILE A 798 -11.20 -24.68 10.14
N GLU A 799 -11.18 -25.06 8.86
CA GLU A 799 -9.95 -25.23 8.09
C GLU A 799 -9.17 -23.91 7.95
N TYR A 800 -9.88 -22.82 7.67
CA TYR A 800 -9.32 -21.48 7.68
C TYR A 800 -8.63 -21.15 9.02
N SER A 801 -9.30 -21.42 10.15
CA SER A 801 -8.75 -21.16 11.49
C SER A 801 -7.46 -21.93 11.73
N ILE A 802 -7.44 -23.23 11.41
CA ILE A 802 -6.28 -24.11 11.59
C ILE A 802 -5.14 -23.70 10.67
N TYR A 803 -5.42 -23.44 9.39
CA TYR A 803 -4.42 -23.00 8.43
C TYR A 803 -3.76 -21.69 8.87
N ASN A 804 -4.57 -20.69 9.22
CA ASN A 804 -4.06 -19.38 9.60
C ASN A 804 -3.32 -19.40 10.95
N PHE A 805 -3.67 -20.31 11.87
CA PHE A 805 -2.87 -20.55 13.06
C PHE A 805 -1.50 -21.16 12.68
N ASN A 806 -1.48 -22.22 11.87
CA ASN A 806 -0.25 -22.88 11.42
C ASN A 806 0.71 -21.92 10.69
N LYS A 807 0.19 -21.14 9.75
CA LYS A 807 0.99 -20.18 8.95
C LYS A 807 1.70 -19.14 9.82
N ASN A 808 1.09 -18.76 10.95
CA ASN A 808 1.60 -17.71 11.83
C ASN A 808 2.28 -18.26 13.09
N PHE A 809 2.40 -19.57 13.25
CA PHE A 809 2.96 -20.18 14.45
C PHE A 809 4.49 -20.28 14.37
N ASP A 810 5.18 -19.67 15.30
CA ASP A 810 6.62 -19.74 15.49
C ASP A 810 6.91 -20.19 16.93
N THR A 811 7.53 -21.37 17.07
CA THR A 811 7.83 -21.98 18.38
C THR A 811 8.68 -21.08 19.26
N ASN A 812 9.58 -20.26 18.68
CA ASN A 812 10.44 -19.36 19.45
C ASN A 812 9.69 -18.13 19.99
N LYS A 813 8.50 -17.85 19.44
CA LYS A 813 7.65 -16.71 19.81
C LYS A 813 6.38 -17.16 20.54
N TRP A 814 6.30 -18.42 20.93
CA TRP A 814 5.17 -18.94 21.66
C TRP A 814 5.40 -18.82 23.17
N ASN A 815 4.50 -18.13 23.87
CA ASN A 815 4.51 -17.97 25.31
C ASN A 815 3.16 -18.41 25.90
N ASN A 816 3.09 -19.69 26.28
CA ASN A 816 2.01 -20.30 27.08
C ASN A 816 0.59 -19.84 26.67
N GLY A 817 0.26 -19.95 25.39
CA GLY A 817 -1.05 -19.59 24.83
C GLY A 817 -1.05 -18.34 23.93
N PHE A 818 -0.03 -17.49 24.02
CA PHE A 818 0.08 -16.27 23.22
C PHE A 818 1.31 -16.29 22.31
N HIS A 819 1.20 -15.62 21.17
CA HIS A 819 2.28 -15.47 20.22
C HIS A 819 2.83 -14.03 20.26
N LEU A 820 4.15 -13.84 20.37
CA LEU A 820 4.77 -12.51 20.46
C LEU A 820 4.35 -11.63 19.28
N TYR A 821 4.06 -10.37 19.58
CA TYR A 821 3.69 -9.29 18.64
C TYR A 821 2.46 -9.58 17.78
N ARG A 822 1.61 -10.54 18.20
CA ARG A 822 0.32 -10.82 17.58
C ARG A 822 -0.77 -10.02 18.29
N LYS A 823 -1.77 -9.57 17.54
CA LYS A 823 -2.96 -8.88 18.06
C LYS A 823 -3.92 -9.85 18.73
N TYR A 824 -4.51 -9.48 19.86
CA TYR A 824 -5.56 -10.21 20.57
C TYR A 824 -6.63 -9.24 21.08
N SER A 825 -7.90 -9.61 20.95
CA SER A 825 -8.97 -8.87 21.64
C SER A 825 -8.94 -9.21 23.13
N ARG A 826 -9.49 -8.32 23.98
CA ARG A 826 -9.64 -8.62 25.43
C ARG A 826 -10.31 -9.97 25.67
N LYS A 827 -11.32 -10.27 24.87
CA LYS A 827 -12.08 -11.52 24.93
C LYS A 827 -11.22 -12.75 24.62
N ASP A 828 -10.39 -12.68 23.59
CA ASP A 828 -9.45 -13.76 23.24
C ASP A 828 -8.48 -14.04 24.38
N VAL A 829 -7.98 -12.99 25.03
CA VAL A 829 -7.05 -13.11 26.15
C VAL A 829 -7.68 -13.89 27.30
N PHE A 830 -8.89 -13.53 27.73
CA PHE A 830 -9.58 -14.27 28.79
C PHE A 830 -9.94 -15.70 28.40
N ARG A 831 -10.31 -15.92 27.12
CA ARG A 831 -10.57 -17.26 26.57
C ARG A 831 -9.33 -18.16 26.65
N ILE A 832 -8.16 -17.65 26.23
CA ILE A 832 -6.87 -18.36 26.24
C ILE A 832 -6.38 -18.63 27.67
N LEU A 833 -6.62 -17.68 28.58
CA LEU A 833 -6.31 -17.84 30.01
C LEU A 833 -7.29 -18.76 30.76
N ASN A 834 -8.25 -19.38 30.07
CA ASN A 834 -9.22 -20.34 30.62
C ASN A 834 -10.13 -19.75 31.72
N PHE A 835 -10.53 -18.48 31.60
CA PHE A 835 -11.56 -17.90 32.46
C PHE A 835 -12.91 -18.59 32.20
N SER A 836 -13.72 -18.75 33.25
CA SER A 836 -15.04 -19.40 33.14
C SER A 836 -16.08 -18.54 32.42
N GLU A 837 -15.94 -17.22 32.47
CA GLU A 837 -16.90 -16.27 31.90
C GLU A 837 -16.19 -15.07 31.27
N ASN A 838 -16.76 -14.54 30.20
CA ASN A 838 -16.25 -13.31 29.59
C ASN A 838 -16.55 -12.09 30.47
N PRO A 839 -15.55 -11.40 31.03
CA PRO A 839 -15.77 -10.27 31.92
C PRO A 839 -16.32 -9.05 31.19
N VAL A 840 -17.14 -8.25 31.88
CA VAL A 840 -17.69 -6.99 31.34
C VAL A 840 -16.55 -6.00 31.11
N ALA A 841 -16.47 -5.41 29.91
CA ALA A 841 -15.37 -4.52 29.51
C ALA A 841 -15.11 -3.37 30.49
N GLN A 842 -16.17 -2.79 31.08
CA GLN A 842 -16.08 -1.73 32.08
C GLN A 842 -15.35 -2.18 33.36
N ASN A 843 -15.49 -3.45 33.77
CA ASN A 843 -14.82 -3.99 34.95
C ASN A 843 -13.33 -4.28 34.67
N VAL A 844 -13.01 -4.62 33.42
CA VAL A 844 -11.64 -4.87 32.99
C VAL A 844 -10.84 -3.57 33.00
N GLY A 845 -11.35 -2.47 32.43
CA GLY A 845 -10.59 -1.23 32.31
C GLY A 845 -9.21 -1.48 31.68
N GLY A 846 -8.13 -1.16 32.42
CA GLY A 846 -6.74 -1.46 32.03
C GLY A 846 -6.18 -2.81 32.50
N TYR A 847 -6.76 -3.48 33.50
CA TYR A 847 -6.27 -4.79 33.97
C TYR A 847 -7.31 -5.51 34.83
N LEU A 848 -7.23 -6.85 34.92
CA LEU A 848 -8.10 -7.64 35.79
C LEU A 848 -7.33 -8.80 36.44
N VAL A 849 -7.28 -8.84 37.76
CA VAL A 849 -6.69 -9.97 38.51
C VAL A 849 -7.70 -11.14 38.52
N SER A 850 -7.24 -12.34 38.17
CA SER A 850 -8.08 -13.54 38.16
C SER A 850 -8.56 -13.90 39.59
N PRO A 851 -9.76 -14.47 39.76
CA PRO A 851 -10.28 -14.84 41.08
C PRO A 851 -9.39 -15.83 41.84
N ASP A 852 -8.65 -16.68 41.12
CA ASP A 852 -7.70 -17.66 41.66
C ASP A 852 -6.26 -17.12 41.78
N ASN A 853 -6.05 -15.81 41.55
CA ASN A 853 -4.77 -15.10 41.64
C ASN A 853 -3.62 -15.67 40.78
N LYS A 854 -3.94 -16.33 39.66
CA LYS A 854 -2.94 -16.89 38.74
C LYS A 854 -2.56 -15.96 37.59
N TYR A 855 -3.48 -15.11 37.15
CA TYR A 855 -3.31 -14.30 35.95
C TYR A 855 -3.77 -12.86 36.17
N CYS A 856 -3.06 -11.89 35.62
CA CYS A 856 -3.52 -10.50 35.52
C CYS A 856 -3.08 -9.89 34.18
N PRO A 857 -3.88 -10.05 33.11
CA PRO A 857 -3.61 -9.38 31.84
C PRO A 857 -3.73 -7.86 31.97
N ILE A 858 -2.77 -7.15 31.37
CA ILE A 858 -2.70 -5.69 31.36
C ILE A 858 -2.88 -5.20 29.92
N PHE A 859 -3.76 -4.22 29.74
CA PHE A 859 -4.12 -3.61 28.46
C PHE A 859 -3.81 -2.11 28.50
N VAL A 860 -2.97 -1.64 27.58
CA VAL A 860 -2.55 -0.24 27.49
C VAL A 860 -2.87 0.32 26.10
N ASN A 861 -3.44 1.53 26.09
CA ASN A 861 -3.48 2.39 24.90
C ASN A 861 -2.33 3.39 25.02
N TYR A 862 -1.37 3.32 24.09
CA TYR A 862 -0.09 4.03 24.17
C TYR A 862 -0.23 5.53 23.94
N HIS A 863 -0.91 5.94 22.86
CA HIS A 863 -1.34 7.32 22.69
C HIS A 863 -2.82 7.46 23.05
N LYS A 864 -3.11 8.47 23.85
CA LYS A 864 -4.44 8.78 24.38
C LYS A 864 -4.98 9.99 23.63
N GLU A 865 -6.25 9.96 23.24
CA GLU A 865 -6.92 11.11 22.62
C GLU A 865 -6.97 12.30 23.59
N GLU A 866 -6.97 13.52 23.04
CA GLU A 866 -6.99 14.76 23.83
C GLU A 866 -8.23 14.85 24.73
N ASP A 867 -9.35 14.27 24.29
CA ASP A 867 -10.69 14.29 24.92
C ASP A 867 -10.97 13.13 25.91
N ILE A 868 -9.96 12.31 26.28
CA ILE A 868 -10.14 11.25 27.30
C ILE A 868 -10.22 11.86 28.71
N SER A 869 -10.99 11.22 29.59
CA SER A 869 -11.15 11.61 30.99
C SER A 869 -9.79 11.80 31.68
N GLU A 870 -9.58 12.92 32.39
CA GLU A 870 -8.34 13.21 33.10
C GLU A 870 -7.98 12.09 34.07
N SER A 871 -9.01 11.45 34.66
CA SER A 871 -8.93 10.30 35.56
C SER A 871 -8.38 9.00 34.92
N THR A 872 -8.15 8.97 33.61
CA THR A 872 -7.60 7.83 32.86
C THR A 872 -6.41 8.18 31.95
N LYS A 873 -5.90 9.42 32.01
CA LYS A 873 -4.66 9.87 31.35
C LYS A 873 -3.40 9.35 32.08
N TYR A 874 -3.26 8.03 32.21
CA TYR A 874 -2.06 7.41 32.78
C TYR A 874 -0.81 7.72 31.94
N GLU A 875 0.35 7.89 32.57
CA GLU A 875 1.65 8.06 31.90
C GLU A 875 2.28 6.69 31.65
N ASP A 876 1.66 5.90 30.77
CA ASP A 876 2.20 4.60 30.36
C ASP A 876 3.19 4.82 29.21
N GLU A 877 4.48 4.51 29.41
CA GLU A 877 5.51 4.77 28.41
C GLU A 877 6.60 3.69 28.42
N PHE A 878 7.19 3.43 27.26
CA PHE A 878 8.44 2.69 27.23
C PHE A 878 9.58 3.59 27.66
N VAL A 879 10.38 3.13 28.61
CA VAL A 879 11.64 3.79 29.00
C VAL A 879 12.74 3.38 28.03
N ASN A 880 12.70 2.12 27.58
CA ASN A 880 13.53 1.54 26.53
C ASN A 880 12.86 0.25 26.02
N GLN A 881 13.53 -0.54 25.18
CA GLN A 881 12.97 -1.77 24.59
C GLN A 881 12.66 -2.87 25.61
N LYS A 882 13.16 -2.80 26.85
CA LYS A 882 13.00 -3.84 27.89
C LYS A 882 12.25 -3.35 29.13
N GLU A 883 12.21 -2.05 29.37
CA GLU A 883 11.58 -1.45 30.55
C GLU A 883 10.33 -0.65 30.15
N PHE A 884 9.24 -0.88 30.88
CA PHE A 884 7.96 -0.23 30.64
C PHE A 884 7.40 0.37 31.94
N ASP A 885 7.12 1.67 31.92
CA ASP A 885 6.46 2.37 33.02
C ASP A 885 4.94 2.25 32.85
N TRP A 886 4.28 1.87 33.94
CA TRP A 886 2.85 1.61 33.96
C TRP A 886 2.21 2.22 35.21
N MET A 887 0.98 2.76 35.07
CA MET A 887 0.20 3.21 36.23
C MET A 887 -1.05 2.35 36.47
N SER A 888 -1.33 2.11 37.75
CA SER A 888 -2.56 1.42 38.17
C SER A 888 -3.82 2.28 38.01
N LYS A 889 -4.99 1.64 38.16
CA LYS A 889 -6.31 2.29 38.10
C LYS A 889 -6.40 3.39 39.17
N SER A 890 -7.18 4.43 38.90
CA SER A 890 -7.47 5.51 39.85
C SER A 890 -8.01 4.97 41.18
N ASN A 891 -7.71 5.66 42.29
CA ASN A 891 -8.07 5.28 43.66
C ASN A 891 -7.44 3.95 44.09
N ARG A 892 -6.19 3.74 43.72
CA ARG A 892 -5.36 2.63 44.21
C ARG A 892 -4.18 3.17 45.00
N LYS A 893 -3.79 2.40 46.01
CA LYS A 893 -2.64 2.62 46.89
C LYS A 893 -1.75 1.40 46.87
N THR A 894 -0.51 1.53 47.34
CA THR A 894 0.45 0.42 47.43
C THR A 894 -0.13 -0.79 48.16
N GLU A 895 -0.98 -0.60 49.17
CA GLU A 895 -1.56 -1.68 49.98
C GLU A 895 -2.79 -2.36 49.33
N SER A 896 -3.24 -1.87 48.17
CA SER A 896 -4.44 -2.40 47.52
C SER A 896 -4.25 -3.86 47.12
N LYS A 897 -5.27 -4.70 47.32
CA LYS A 897 -5.19 -6.16 47.11
C LYS A 897 -4.73 -6.53 45.70
N ASP A 898 -5.18 -5.79 44.69
CA ASP A 898 -4.78 -5.97 43.29
C ASP A 898 -3.33 -5.55 43.05
N VAL A 899 -2.89 -4.41 43.56
CA VAL A 899 -1.49 -3.95 43.49
C VAL A 899 -0.54 -4.93 44.19
N GLN A 900 -0.90 -5.41 45.38
CA GLN A 900 -0.11 -6.42 46.11
C GLN A 900 -0.02 -7.76 45.35
N SER A 901 -1.07 -8.10 44.61
CA SER A 901 -1.05 -9.28 43.74
C SER A 901 -0.12 -9.08 42.54
N ILE A 902 -0.18 -7.92 41.87
CA ILE A 902 0.71 -7.55 40.77
C ILE A 902 2.18 -7.52 41.21
N LEU A 903 2.48 -7.06 42.43
CA LEU A 903 3.83 -7.09 43.02
C LEU A 903 4.33 -8.50 43.39
N GLY A 904 3.49 -9.53 43.25
CA GLY A 904 3.81 -10.92 43.56
C GLY A 904 3.83 -11.25 45.05
N ASN A 905 3.32 -10.36 45.91
CA ASN A 905 3.31 -10.57 47.36
C ASN A 905 2.21 -11.55 47.81
N ASN A 906 1.16 -11.74 47.00
CA ASN A 906 0.08 -12.70 47.24
C ASN A 906 0.29 -14.06 46.53
N GLY A 907 1.52 -14.36 46.11
CA GLY A 907 1.88 -15.54 45.32
C GLY A 907 2.31 -15.18 43.89
N ALA A 908 2.91 -16.14 43.19
CA ALA A 908 3.37 -15.96 41.81
C ALA A 908 2.17 -15.75 40.87
N ILE A 909 2.15 -14.62 40.17
CA ILE A 909 1.11 -14.26 39.20
C ILE A 909 1.73 -14.06 37.82
N ARG A 910 0.99 -14.45 36.79
CA ARG A 910 1.34 -14.23 35.40
C ARG A 910 0.81 -12.87 34.92
N LEU A 911 1.67 -12.01 34.35
CA LEU A 911 1.34 -10.64 33.94
C LEU A 911 1.54 -10.41 32.43
N PRO A 912 0.64 -10.89 31.56
CA PRO A 912 0.79 -10.68 30.13
C PRO A 912 0.44 -9.23 29.74
N LEU A 913 1.35 -8.54 29.04
CA LEU A 913 1.21 -7.16 28.59
C LEU A 913 0.69 -7.06 27.15
N PHE A 914 -0.36 -6.27 26.96
CA PHE A 914 -0.99 -6.01 25.68
C PHE A 914 -1.06 -4.50 25.40
N ILE A 915 -0.46 -4.04 24.29
CA ILE A 915 -0.40 -2.63 23.93
C ILE A 915 -1.08 -2.37 22.59
N LYS A 916 -1.82 -1.28 22.50
CA LYS A 916 -2.40 -0.74 21.27
C LYS A 916 -1.95 0.70 21.09
N LYS A 917 -1.67 1.14 19.87
CA LYS A 917 -1.16 2.49 19.59
C LYS A 917 -2.23 3.56 19.85
N ASN A 918 -3.31 3.54 19.06
CA ASN A 918 -4.43 4.49 19.16
C ASN A 918 -5.79 3.77 19.26
N ASN A 919 -6.83 4.44 19.75
CA ASN A 919 -8.19 3.89 19.78
C ASN A 919 -8.77 3.61 18.38
N ASP A 920 -8.37 4.36 17.36
CA ASP A 920 -8.88 4.21 15.99
C ASP A 920 -8.44 2.91 15.30
N GLU A 921 -7.45 2.18 15.84
CA GLU A 921 -6.91 0.94 15.25
C GLU A 921 -7.71 -0.34 15.59
N GLY A 922 -8.99 -0.22 15.99
CA GLY A 922 -9.89 -1.36 16.26
C GLY A 922 -9.97 -1.83 17.72
N THR A 923 -10.28 -3.09 18.00
CA THR A 923 -10.49 -3.60 19.38
C THR A 923 -9.32 -4.40 19.95
N ASP A 924 -8.31 -4.68 19.12
CA ASP A 924 -7.28 -5.67 19.42
C ASP A 924 -5.97 -5.00 19.85
N PHE A 925 -5.22 -5.68 20.71
CA PHE A 925 -3.98 -5.21 21.31
C PHE A 925 -2.83 -6.16 20.96
N TYR A 926 -1.66 -5.64 20.66
CA TYR A 926 -0.46 -6.43 20.42
C TYR A 926 0.08 -7.02 21.71
N PHE A 927 0.36 -8.32 21.74
CA PHE A 927 1.04 -8.97 22.86
C PHE A 927 2.55 -8.66 22.84
N MET A 928 3.06 -7.97 23.86
CA MET A 928 4.46 -7.50 23.91
C MET A 928 5.46 -8.52 24.44
N GLY A 929 4.99 -9.72 24.75
CA GLY A 929 5.85 -10.88 24.65
C GLY A 929 6.62 -11.31 25.89
N GLY A 930 6.23 -10.86 27.07
CA GLY A 930 6.74 -11.42 28.32
C GLY A 930 5.70 -11.27 29.41
N ASP A 931 5.68 -12.23 30.33
CA ASP A 931 5.06 -11.98 31.62
C ASP A 931 5.93 -10.93 32.31
N ILE A 932 5.41 -9.72 32.42
CA ILE A 932 6.20 -8.60 32.94
C ILE A 932 6.50 -8.82 34.42
N LYS A 933 7.71 -8.46 34.85
CA LYS A 933 8.14 -8.59 36.24
C LYS A 933 8.25 -7.20 36.88
N PRO A 934 7.56 -6.94 38.01
CA PRO A 934 7.63 -5.63 38.65
C PRO A 934 9.00 -5.42 39.31
N GLN A 935 9.62 -4.28 39.04
CA GLN A 935 10.81 -3.84 39.76
C GLN A 935 10.41 -3.37 41.16
N LYS A 936 10.61 -4.21 42.19
CA LYS A 936 10.18 -3.91 43.58
C LYS A 936 10.78 -2.62 44.17
N LYS A 937 11.90 -2.15 43.63
CA LYS A 937 12.58 -0.91 44.06
C LYS A 937 12.05 0.36 43.35
N SER A 938 11.24 0.18 42.31
CA SER A 938 10.74 1.23 41.40
C SER A 938 9.20 1.27 41.45
N VAL A 939 8.66 1.28 42.67
CA VAL A 939 7.22 1.40 42.94
C VAL A 939 6.98 2.72 43.65
N GLU A 940 6.23 3.61 43.02
CA GLU A 940 5.94 4.95 43.54
C GLU A 940 4.43 5.16 43.64
N GLN A 941 3.96 5.62 44.80
CA GLN A 941 2.59 6.08 44.94
C GLN A 941 2.53 7.55 44.56
N THR A 942 1.72 7.90 43.57
CA THR A 942 1.55 9.25 43.06
C THR A 942 0.06 9.61 42.93
N GLU A 943 -0.25 10.81 42.47
CA GLU A 943 -1.61 11.33 42.31
C GLU A 943 -1.83 11.82 40.88
N MET A 944 -3.01 11.57 40.32
CA MET A 944 -3.44 12.09 39.01
C MET A 944 -4.70 12.97 39.17
N ASN A 945 -4.96 13.85 38.21
CA ASN A 945 -6.16 14.69 38.23
C ASN A 945 -7.41 13.89 37.82
N SER A 946 -8.56 14.16 38.43
CA SER A 946 -9.87 13.66 38.01
C SER A 946 -10.62 14.69 37.18
N ASP A 947 -11.65 14.24 36.45
CA ASP A 947 -12.56 15.10 35.67
C ASP A 947 -13.33 16.15 36.51
N SER A 948 -13.23 16.05 37.84
CA SER A 948 -13.79 16.98 38.82
C SER A 948 -12.74 17.90 39.47
N GLY A 949 -11.50 17.90 38.98
CA GLY A 949 -10.38 18.67 39.51
C GLY A 949 -9.81 18.17 40.84
N LYS A 950 -10.20 16.97 41.30
CA LYS A 950 -9.69 16.35 42.53
C LYS A 950 -8.52 15.42 42.21
N LYS A 951 -7.52 15.38 43.08
CA LYS A 951 -6.41 14.42 42.96
C LYS A 951 -6.85 13.02 43.41
N VAL A 952 -6.63 12.02 42.57
CA VAL A 952 -6.90 10.60 42.85
C VAL A 952 -5.59 9.82 42.91
N SER A 953 -5.48 8.90 43.86
CA SER A 953 -4.24 8.14 44.07
C SER A 953 -4.05 7.07 43.00
N VAL A 954 -2.81 6.94 42.53
CA VAL A 954 -2.35 5.89 41.60
C VAL A 954 -0.98 5.37 42.04
N VAL A 955 -0.62 4.19 41.53
CA VAL A 955 0.68 3.57 41.78
C VAL A 955 1.39 3.41 40.45
N LYS A 956 2.56 4.03 40.30
CA LYS A 956 3.47 3.85 39.15
C LYS A 956 4.41 2.69 39.46
N ILE A 957 4.50 1.74 38.54
CA ILE A 957 5.32 0.53 38.64
C ILE A 957 6.14 0.43 37.37
N ARG A 958 7.46 0.28 37.51
CA ARG A 958 8.33 -0.11 36.40
C ARG A 958 8.36 -1.61 36.22
N PHE A 959 8.22 -2.06 34.99
CA PHE A 959 8.21 -3.46 34.62
C PHE A 959 9.40 -3.83 33.74
N ASP A 960 10.00 -4.97 34.03
CA ASP A 960 10.96 -5.64 33.14
C ASP A 960 10.22 -6.60 32.21
N LEU A 961 10.39 -6.41 30.91
CA LEU A 961 9.93 -7.35 29.89
C LEU A 961 10.91 -8.53 29.81
N GLU A 962 10.36 -9.74 29.73
CA GLU A 962 11.12 -10.97 29.52
C GLU A 962 11.86 -10.97 28.17
N ASN A 963 11.20 -10.47 27.12
CA ASN A 963 11.77 -10.31 25.79
C ASN A 963 11.77 -8.82 25.40
N PRO A 964 12.90 -8.27 24.93
CA PRO A 964 12.93 -6.88 24.45
C PRO A 964 12.01 -6.71 23.24
N VAL A 965 11.34 -5.57 23.15
CA VAL A 965 10.49 -5.21 22.01
C VAL A 965 11.36 -4.93 20.78
N PRO A 966 11.08 -5.53 19.62
CA PRO A 966 11.82 -5.29 18.40
C PRO A 966 11.76 -3.81 18.02
N ASP A 967 12.88 -3.29 17.55
CA ASP A 967 13.05 -1.88 17.18
C ASP A 967 11.94 -1.35 16.26
N SER A 968 11.52 -2.15 15.28
CA SER A 968 10.44 -1.75 14.37
C SER A 968 9.08 -1.61 15.07
N MET A 969 8.80 -2.44 16.06
CA MET A 969 7.58 -2.34 16.86
C MET A 969 7.66 -1.18 17.86
N TYR A 970 8.85 -0.98 18.44
CA TYR A 970 9.12 0.14 19.35
C TYR A 970 8.93 1.49 18.66
N LYS A 971 9.59 1.72 17.51
CA LYS A 971 9.42 2.94 16.70
C LYS A 971 7.98 3.13 16.27
N TYR A 972 7.32 2.06 15.81
CA TYR A 972 5.91 2.11 15.44
C TYR A 972 5.02 2.62 16.59
N LEU A 973 5.27 2.19 17.83
CA LEU A 973 4.51 2.63 19.01
C LEU A 973 4.87 4.05 19.45
N GLU A 974 6.13 4.47 19.37
CA GLU A 974 6.57 5.82 19.75
C GLU A 974 6.20 6.92 18.73
N GLU A 975 6.14 6.58 17.44
CA GLU A 975 5.84 7.53 16.36
C GLU A 975 4.43 8.12 16.55
N ASN A 976 4.34 9.33 17.11
CA ASN A 976 3.08 10.03 17.27
C ASN A 976 2.77 10.87 16.01
N PRO A 977 1.80 10.47 15.16
CA PRO A 977 1.48 11.23 13.94
C PRO A 977 0.90 12.63 14.22
N GLY A 978 0.48 12.93 15.46
CA GLY A 978 -0.14 14.21 15.82
C GLY A 978 0.79 15.26 16.44
N SER A 979 2.00 14.92 16.91
CA SER A 979 2.76 15.83 17.80
C SER A 979 3.70 16.83 17.10
N LYS A 980 3.96 16.66 15.79
CA LYS A 980 4.84 17.57 15.02
C LYS A 980 4.14 18.72 14.32
N ILE A 981 2.79 18.73 14.29
CA ILE A 981 2.03 19.96 14.06
C ILE A 981 1.99 20.72 15.39
N LYS A 982 3.15 21.25 15.81
CA LYS A 982 3.11 22.37 16.75
C LYS A 982 2.39 23.50 16.02
N LYS A 983 1.15 23.78 16.42
CA LYS A 983 0.50 25.08 16.19
C LYS A 983 1.57 26.14 16.50
N ALA A 984 2.10 26.77 15.45
CA ALA A 984 2.87 27.99 15.62
C ALA A 984 1.98 28.93 16.43
N VAL A 985 2.47 29.33 17.59
CA VAL A 985 1.83 30.32 18.44
C VAL A 985 1.80 31.62 17.63
N ILE A 986 0.67 31.89 16.99
CA ILE A 986 0.37 33.20 16.43
C ILE A 986 0.24 34.13 17.65
N PRO A 987 1.03 35.23 17.74
CA PRO A 987 0.84 36.23 18.78
C PRO A 987 -0.61 36.73 18.70
N LYS A 988 -1.33 36.76 19.82
CA LYS A 988 -2.64 37.39 19.94
C LYS A 988 -2.56 38.84 19.45
N LEU A 989 -2.89 39.06 18.18
CA LEU A 989 -3.33 40.33 17.67
C LEU A 989 -4.83 40.39 17.93
N THR A 990 -5.17 41.13 18.98
CA THR A 990 -6.45 41.77 19.27
C THR A 990 -7.65 41.26 18.47
N GLU A 991 -8.51 40.53 19.18
CA GLU A 991 -9.91 40.30 18.83
C GLU A 991 -10.56 41.61 18.40
N ASN A 992 -10.84 41.73 17.10
CA ASN A 992 -12.01 42.41 16.58
C ASN A 992 -12.20 41.98 15.13
N ASN A 993 -13.41 41.49 14.84
CA ASN A 993 -13.98 41.13 13.54
C ASN A 993 -13.69 39.72 13.01
N ALA A 994 -14.23 38.72 13.70
CA ALA A 994 -14.72 37.51 13.06
C ALA A 994 -16.24 37.47 13.24
N ILE A 995 -16.98 37.74 12.15
CA ILE A 995 -18.42 37.53 12.08
C ILE A 995 -18.64 36.02 11.95
N GLN A 996 -19.17 35.40 13.01
CA GLN A 996 -19.80 34.09 12.93
C GLN A 996 -20.95 34.17 11.91
N LEU A 997 -20.91 33.36 10.85
CA LEU A 997 -22.14 33.01 10.12
C LEU A 997 -22.79 31.84 10.85
N GLU A 998 -23.37 32.15 12.00
CA GLU A 998 -24.44 31.36 12.58
C GLU A 998 -25.65 31.42 11.62
N MET A 999 -26.36 30.31 11.47
CA MET A 999 -27.66 30.29 10.79
C MET A 999 -28.68 31.01 11.67
N ASP A 1000 -28.73 32.34 11.56
CA ASP A 1000 -29.88 33.10 12.04
C ASP A 1000 -31.10 32.73 11.19
N ILE A 1001 -31.96 31.90 11.76
CA ILE A 1001 -33.34 31.76 11.29
C ILE A 1001 -34.06 33.01 11.79
N PRO A 1002 -34.60 33.88 10.92
CA PRO A 1002 -35.35 35.05 11.38
C PRO A 1002 -36.58 34.60 12.17
N GLU A 1003 -36.67 34.99 13.44
CA GLU A 1003 -37.93 35.03 14.18
C GLU A 1003 -38.80 36.15 13.60
N THR A 1004 -39.37 35.92 12.42
CA THR A 1004 -40.62 36.55 12.01
C THR A 1004 -41.59 35.42 11.65
N ILE A 1005 -42.47 35.15 12.60
CA ILE A 1005 -43.59 34.23 12.44
C ILE A 1005 -44.49 34.83 11.34
N ILE A 1006 -44.30 34.36 10.12
CA ILE A 1006 -45.42 34.28 9.19
C ILE A 1006 -46.23 33.09 9.69
N GLU A 1007 -47.41 33.34 10.25
CA GLU A 1007 -48.42 32.31 10.50
C GLU A 1007 -48.83 31.70 9.14
N SER A 1008 -48.00 30.83 8.59
CA SER A 1008 -48.33 30.01 7.43
C SER A 1008 -48.24 28.54 7.83
N ASN A 1009 -49.37 27.84 7.85
CA ASN A 1009 -49.46 26.39 8.06
C ASN A 1009 -48.89 25.55 6.89
N HIS A 1010 -48.10 26.15 6.02
CA HIS A 1010 -47.67 25.59 4.75
C HIS A 1010 -46.15 25.69 4.62
N THR A 1011 -45.49 24.57 4.30
CA THR A 1011 -44.03 24.48 4.19
C THR A 1011 -43.60 23.83 2.87
N ILE A 1012 -42.39 24.14 2.40
CA ILE A 1012 -41.76 23.47 1.25
C ILE A 1012 -40.34 23.02 1.62
N PRO A 1013 -39.77 22.01 0.93
CA PRO A 1013 -38.39 21.57 1.17
C PRO A 1013 -37.37 22.59 0.66
N LEU A 1014 -36.49 23.04 1.54
CA LEU A 1014 -35.23 23.74 1.26
C LEU A 1014 -34.10 22.72 1.24
N TYR A 1015 -33.60 22.39 0.06
CA TYR A 1015 -32.53 21.41 -0.08
C TYR A 1015 -31.18 21.99 0.31
N ASN A 1016 -30.33 21.17 0.94
CA ASN A 1016 -29.01 21.54 1.46
C ASN A 1016 -27.93 21.57 0.35
N PHE A 1017 -28.26 22.19 -0.78
CA PHE A 1017 -27.34 22.45 -1.87
C PHE A 1017 -27.48 23.87 -2.39
N HIS A 1018 -26.49 24.27 -3.20
CA HIS A 1018 -26.53 25.55 -3.87
C HIS A 1018 -26.34 25.41 -5.38
N ALA A 1019 -27.06 26.24 -6.13
CA ALA A 1019 -26.84 26.39 -7.55
C ALA A 1019 -25.91 27.57 -7.82
N ALA A 1020 -24.95 27.38 -8.72
CA ALA A 1020 -24.07 28.47 -9.13
C ALA A 1020 -24.80 29.39 -10.10
N ALA A 1021 -24.90 30.68 -9.77
CA ALA A 1021 -25.09 31.75 -10.74
C ALA A 1021 -23.73 32.09 -11.37
N GLY A 1022 -23.07 31.09 -11.96
CA GLY A 1022 -21.74 31.14 -12.60
C GLY A 1022 -21.71 30.17 -13.78
N ASP A 1023 -20.72 29.28 -13.87
CA ASP A 1023 -20.82 28.07 -14.70
C ASP A 1023 -21.72 27.04 -13.97
N PHE A 1024 -21.25 25.82 -13.75
CA PHE A 1024 -21.89 24.86 -12.83
C PHE A 1024 -21.23 24.92 -11.45
N SER A 1025 -21.99 24.59 -10.40
CA SER A 1025 -21.41 24.40 -9.06
C SER A 1025 -20.37 23.28 -9.06
N ILE A 1026 -19.62 23.14 -7.96
CA ILE A 1026 -18.94 21.87 -7.67
C ILE A 1026 -19.98 20.73 -7.61
N MET A 1027 -19.53 19.49 -7.86
CA MET A 1027 -20.37 18.30 -7.67
C MET A 1027 -20.81 18.20 -6.21
N GLN A 1028 -22.12 18.14 -5.98
CA GLN A 1028 -22.77 18.05 -4.67
C GLN A 1028 -23.58 16.75 -4.61
N ASN A 1029 -23.62 16.13 -3.42
CA ASN A 1029 -24.38 14.92 -3.14
C ASN A 1029 -25.65 15.31 -2.38
N GLU A 1030 -26.82 15.12 -2.99
CA GLU A 1030 -28.07 15.74 -2.51
C GLU A 1030 -29.13 14.73 -2.14
N LYS A 1031 -29.42 14.57 -0.84
CA LYS A 1031 -30.68 13.97 -0.35
C LYS A 1031 -31.25 14.62 0.92
N GLU A 1032 -30.56 15.59 1.53
CA GLU A 1032 -31.01 16.23 2.78
C GLU A 1032 -31.66 17.61 2.52
N TYR A 1033 -32.77 17.88 3.21
CA TYR A 1033 -33.50 19.15 3.14
C TYR A 1033 -34.10 19.52 4.50
N ASN A 1034 -34.29 20.81 4.73
CA ASN A 1034 -35.08 21.36 5.84
C ASN A 1034 -36.42 21.89 5.32
N LEU A 1035 -37.45 21.99 6.15
CA LEU A 1035 -38.74 22.58 5.76
C LEU A 1035 -38.77 24.07 6.09
N ILE A 1036 -39.19 24.91 5.14
CA ILE A 1036 -39.33 26.36 5.32
C ILE A 1036 -40.78 26.82 5.11
N PRO A 1037 -41.28 27.82 5.87
CA PRO A 1037 -42.64 28.34 5.72
C PRO A 1037 -42.82 29.15 4.43
N VAL A 1038 -43.97 29.02 3.77
CA VAL A 1038 -44.32 29.77 2.55
C VAL A 1038 -45.81 30.15 2.50
N GLN A 1039 -46.15 31.15 1.67
CA GLN A 1039 -47.54 31.51 1.39
C GLN A 1039 -48.33 30.34 0.78
N GLU A 1040 -49.63 30.23 1.10
CA GLU A 1040 -50.54 29.15 0.65
C GLU A 1040 -50.46 28.85 -0.86
N ARG A 1041 -50.30 29.88 -1.70
CA ARG A 1041 -50.15 29.72 -3.16
C ARG A 1041 -48.93 28.89 -3.62
N TYR A 1042 -47.97 28.61 -2.73
CA TYR A 1042 -46.79 27.80 -2.99
C TYR A 1042 -46.78 26.49 -2.18
N SER A 1043 -47.87 26.16 -1.47
CA SER A 1043 -47.92 25.02 -0.53
C SER A 1043 -48.06 23.63 -1.16
N SER A 1044 -47.85 23.51 -2.48
CA SER A 1044 -47.95 22.23 -3.18
C SER A 1044 -46.59 21.54 -3.28
N ASP A 1045 -46.57 20.20 -3.32
CA ASP A 1045 -45.37 19.37 -3.51
C ASP A 1045 -44.58 19.65 -4.81
N ASP A 1046 -45.17 20.45 -5.71
CA ASP A 1046 -44.54 20.96 -6.93
C ASP A 1046 -43.45 22.01 -6.67
N TYR A 1047 -43.35 22.61 -5.49
CA TYR A 1047 -42.36 23.65 -5.17
C TYR A 1047 -41.28 23.14 -4.21
N PHE A 1048 -40.07 23.67 -4.38
CA PHE A 1048 -38.94 23.48 -3.48
C PHE A 1048 -38.05 24.73 -3.51
N ALA A 1049 -37.12 24.84 -2.57
CA ALA A 1049 -36.15 25.91 -2.51
C ALA A 1049 -34.72 25.39 -2.49
N CYS A 1050 -33.80 26.19 -3.04
CA CYS A 1050 -32.36 26.00 -2.87
C CYS A 1050 -31.67 27.37 -2.85
N ARG A 1051 -30.42 27.41 -2.39
CA ARG A 1051 -29.62 28.64 -2.37
C ARG A 1051 -29.00 28.88 -3.75
N VAL A 1052 -28.93 30.13 -4.19
CA VAL A 1052 -28.25 30.51 -5.44
C VAL A 1052 -27.08 31.43 -5.09
N ILE A 1053 -25.87 31.05 -5.52
CA ILE A 1053 -24.62 31.75 -5.19
C ILE A 1053 -23.92 32.19 -6.49
N GLY A 1054 -23.60 33.47 -6.61
CA GLY A 1054 -22.91 34.06 -7.76
C GLY A 1054 -23.62 35.29 -8.33
N GLU A 1055 -22.88 36.06 -9.11
CA GLU A 1055 -23.30 37.39 -9.62
C GLU A 1055 -23.85 37.37 -11.05
N SER A 1056 -23.78 36.23 -11.76
CA SER A 1056 -24.17 36.21 -13.18
C SER A 1056 -25.68 36.26 -13.43
N MET A 1057 -26.51 36.27 -12.37
CA MET A 1057 -27.96 36.40 -12.43
C MET A 1057 -28.49 37.62 -11.64
N ASN A 1058 -27.62 38.54 -11.22
CA ASN A 1058 -27.92 39.62 -10.27
C ASN A 1058 -28.94 40.68 -10.73
N LYS A 1059 -29.38 40.69 -11.99
CA LYS A 1059 -30.55 41.49 -12.43
C LYS A 1059 -31.88 40.93 -11.91
N THR A 1060 -31.94 39.66 -11.54
CA THR A 1060 -33.17 38.99 -11.13
C THR A 1060 -33.01 38.19 -9.84
N ILE A 1061 -31.83 37.61 -9.61
CA ILE A 1061 -31.51 36.83 -8.41
C ILE A 1061 -30.25 37.45 -7.79
N PRO A 1062 -30.37 38.21 -6.68
CA PRO A 1062 -29.21 38.70 -5.94
C PRO A 1062 -28.32 37.55 -5.45
N ASN A 1063 -27.03 37.82 -5.30
CA ASN A 1063 -26.09 36.81 -4.81
C ASN A 1063 -26.48 36.34 -3.40
N ASN A 1064 -26.28 35.04 -3.15
CA ASN A 1064 -26.60 34.35 -1.89
C ASN A 1064 -28.09 34.29 -1.53
N SER A 1065 -29.00 34.41 -2.50
CA SER A 1065 -30.45 34.36 -2.28
C SER A 1065 -31.01 32.94 -2.16
N ILE A 1066 -32.01 32.74 -1.31
CA ILE A 1066 -32.84 31.52 -1.32
C ILE A 1066 -33.94 31.69 -2.36
N CYS A 1067 -34.02 30.78 -3.32
CA CYS A 1067 -34.94 30.87 -4.45
C CYS A 1067 -35.95 29.72 -4.44
N ILE A 1068 -37.22 30.03 -4.68
CA ILE A 1068 -38.28 29.03 -4.88
C ILE A 1068 -38.29 28.62 -6.35
N PHE A 1069 -38.31 27.31 -6.58
CA PHE A 1069 -38.42 26.67 -7.89
C PHE A 1069 -39.65 25.78 -7.98
N LYS A 1070 -40.24 25.68 -9.17
CA LYS A 1070 -41.33 24.74 -9.50
C LYS A 1070 -40.78 23.56 -10.30
N LYS A 1071 -40.99 22.32 -9.83
CA LYS A 1071 -40.43 21.07 -10.43
C LYS A 1071 -40.82 20.87 -11.90
N ASN A 1072 -42.05 21.22 -12.28
CA ASN A 1072 -42.57 21.02 -13.62
C ASN A 1072 -42.55 22.32 -14.45
N VAL A 1073 -41.68 22.37 -15.45
CA VAL A 1073 -41.64 23.46 -16.44
C VAL A 1073 -42.72 23.23 -17.49
N THR A 1074 -43.76 24.07 -17.51
CA THR A 1074 -44.86 23.99 -18.50
C THR A 1074 -44.62 24.95 -19.67
N GLY A 1075 -44.95 24.52 -20.90
CA GLY A 1075 -44.76 25.33 -22.11
C GLY A 1075 -43.31 25.38 -22.63
N SER A 1076 -43.00 26.39 -23.46
CA SER A 1076 -41.64 26.57 -24.00
C SER A 1076 -40.64 26.92 -22.89
N ARG A 1077 -39.47 26.28 -22.91
CA ARG A 1077 -38.35 26.54 -21.99
C ARG A 1077 -37.59 27.82 -22.35
N SER A 1078 -37.69 28.29 -23.59
CA SER A 1078 -36.93 29.44 -24.07
C SER A 1078 -37.39 30.74 -23.40
N GLY A 1079 -36.45 31.51 -22.86
CA GLY A 1079 -36.68 32.76 -22.14
C GLY A 1079 -36.94 32.60 -20.64
N LYS A 1080 -37.03 31.36 -20.12
CA LYS A 1080 -37.27 31.08 -18.70
C LYS A 1080 -35.96 30.96 -17.93
N ILE A 1081 -35.97 31.36 -16.66
CA ILE A 1081 -34.86 31.12 -15.73
C ILE A 1081 -35.05 29.72 -15.14
N LEU A 1082 -34.11 28.81 -15.40
CA LEU A 1082 -34.22 27.41 -15.04
C LEU A 1082 -33.06 26.98 -14.14
N LEU A 1083 -33.37 26.12 -13.17
CA LEU A 1083 -32.40 25.33 -12.43
C LEU A 1083 -32.05 24.09 -13.23
N ILE A 1084 -30.74 23.90 -13.44
CA ILE A 1084 -30.19 22.92 -14.35
C ILE A 1084 -29.17 22.08 -13.59
N GLU A 1085 -29.34 20.76 -13.65
CA GLU A 1085 -28.40 19.76 -13.17
C GLU A 1085 -27.58 19.21 -14.32
N ASN A 1086 -26.29 19.04 -14.06
CA ASN A 1086 -25.36 18.27 -14.88
C ASN A 1086 -24.88 17.06 -14.07
N ARG A 1087 -25.02 15.86 -14.63
CA ARG A 1087 -24.75 14.58 -13.94
C ARG A 1087 -23.37 14.04 -14.30
N ASP A 1088 -22.70 13.42 -13.34
CA ASP A 1088 -21.44 12.70 -13.60
C ASP A 1088 -21.69 11.43 -14.44
N TYR A 1089 -20.91 11.23 -15.50
CA TYR A 1089 -20.94 10.04 -16.36
C TYR A 1089 -20.57 8.75 -15.60
N PHE A 1090 -19.73 8.87 -14.57
CA PHE A 1090 -19.24 7.72 -13.79
C PHE A 1090 -20.16 7.32 -12.63
N ASP A 1091 -21.00 8.25 -12.14
CA ASP A 1091 -21.92 7.98 -11.02
C ASP A 1091 -23.18 8.88 -11.06
N PRO A 1092 -24.16 8.58 -11.94
CA PRO A 1092 -25.32 9.44 -12.21
C PRO A 1092 -26.32 9.56 -11.05
N ASP A 1093 -26.13 8.80 -9.96
CA ASP A 1093 -27.05 8.72 -8.82
C ASP A 1093 -26.54 9.43 -7.54
N PHE A 1094 -25.26 9.87 -7.50
CA PHE A 1094 -24.64 10.35 -6.25
C PHE A 1094 -23.93 11.71 -6.33
N ASN A 1095 -23.59 12.23 -7.52
CA ASN A 1095 -22.96 13.54 -7.67
C ASN A 1095 -23.59 14.33 -8.82
N SER A 1096 -24.07 15.54 -8.51
CA SER A 1096 -24.67 16.46 -9.48
C SER A 1096 -24.11 17.87 -9.30
N ALA A 1097 -23.93 18.59 -10.41
CA ALA A 1097 -23.54 20.00 -10.41
C ALA A 1097 -24.71 20.87 -10.89
N PHE A 1098 -24.93 22.02 -10.26
CA PHE A 1098 -26.13 22.83 -10.45
C PHE A 1098 -25.82 24.24 -10.91
N THR A 1099 -26.60 24.73 -11.88
CA THR A 1099 -26.53 26.12 -12.36
C THR A 1099 -27.94 26.70 -12.52
N VAL A 1100 -28.05 28.03 -12.41
CA VAL A 1100 -29.28 28.77 -12.70
C VAL A 1100 -29.02 29.81 -13.79
N LYS A 1101 -29.72 29.68 -14.91
CA LYS A 1101 -29.53 30.55 -16.10
C LYS A 1101 -30.82 30.75 -16.87
N THR A 1102 -30.84 31.77 -17.73
CA THR A 1102 -31.92 31.96 -18.71
C THR A 1102 -31.73 31.00 -19.88
N TYR A 1103 -32.68 30.08 -20.07
CA TYR A 1103 -32.60 29.05 -21.10
C TYR A 1103 -32.97 29.60 -22.48
N SER A 1104 -32.24 29.22 -23.52
CA SER A 1104 -32.53 29.50 -24.92
C SER A 1104 -32.11 28.31 -25.78
N SER A 1105 -32.85 28.00 -26.84
CA SER A 1105 -32.53 26.90 -27.74
C SER A 1105 -32.60 27.36 -29.20
N GLU A 1106 -31.60 27.04 -30.00
CA GLU A 1106 -31.64 27.25 -31.45
C GLU A 1106 -32.16 25.98 -32.14
N LYS A 1107 -33.16 26.14 -33.01
CA LYS A 1107 -33.76 25.05 -33.79
C LYS A 1107 -33.57 25.32 -35.27
N THR A 1108 -33.10 24.32 -36.00
CA THR A 1108 -33.01 24.37 -37.47
C THR A 1108 -34.23 23.66 -38.03
N ILE A 1109 -35.01 24.37 -38.84
CA ILE A 1109 -36.21 23.83 -39.49
C ILE A 1109 -35.78 23.33 -40.87
N THR A 1110 -36.00 22.04 -41.14
CA THR A 1110 -35.90 21.45 -42.48
C THR A 1110 -37.29 20.99 -42.92
N GLU A 1111 -37.53 20.88 -44.24
CA GLU A 1111 -38.86 20.58 -44.80
C GLU A 1111 -39.50 19.27 -44.29
N GLU A 1112 -38.70 18.36 -43.71
CA GLU A 1112 -39.19 17.06 -43.19
C GLU A 1112 -38.98 16.82 -41.68
N SER A 1113 -38.29 17.70 -40.93
CA SER A 1113 -38.20 17.60 -39.45
C SER A 1113 -37.61 18.84 -38.76
N TYR A 1114 -37.86 18.99 -37.45
CA TYR A 1114 -37.16 19.94 -36.58
C TYR A 1114 -35.99 19.26 -35.85
N ARG A 1115 -34.77 19.82 -35.91
CA ARG A 1115 -33.61 19.39 -35.09
C ARG A 1115 -33.15 20.50 -34.14
N HIS A 1116 -32.80 20.15 -32.91
CA HIS A 1116 -32.19 21.05 -31.93
C HIS A 1116 -30.69 21.17 -32.23
N ASN A 1117 -30.18 22.37 -32.54
CA ASN A 1117 -28.75 22.54 -32.89
C ASN A 1117 -27.85 22.84 -31.69
N SER A 1118 -28.36 23.56 -30.66
CA SER A 1118 -27.60 23.87 -29.45
C SER A 1118 -28.53 24.40 -28.34
N ILE A 1119 -28.13 24.20 -27.08
CA ILE A 1119 -28.75 24.85 -25.90
C ILE A 1119 -27.82 25.97 -25.43
N ILE A 1120 -28.37 27.18 -25.26
CA ILE A 1120 -27.64 28.36 -24.82
C ILE A 1120 -28.19 28.80 -23.46
N LEU A 1121 -27.35 28.74 -22.42
CA LEU A 1121 -27.67 29.23 -21.09
C LEU A 1121 -27.07 30.62 -20.90
N LYS A 1122 -27.94 31.64 -20.83
CA LYS A 1122 -27.55 33.04 -20.82
C LYS A 1122 -27.50 33.60 -19.38
N PRO A 1123 -26.43 34.31 -18.99
CA PRO A 1123 -26.41 35.07 -17.75
C PRO A 1123 -27.41 36.25 -17.84
N ASN A 1124 -27.91 36.68 -16.68
CA ASN A 1124 -28.76 37.85 -16.53
C ASN A 1124 -28.16 38.78 -15.47
N SER A 1125 -27.05 39.43 -15.81
CA SER A 1125 -26.26 40.28 -14.90
C SER A 1125 -26.16 41.72 -15.38
N TYR A 1126 -25.91 42.66 -14.46
CA TYR A 1126 -25.47 44.03 -14.77
C TYR A 1126 -24.05 44.07 -15.35
N ASP A 1127 -23.23 43.06 -15.05
CA ASP A 1127 -21.90 42.91 -15.64
C ASP A 1127 -21.98 42.15 -16.98
N LYS A 1128 -21.37 42.74 -18.02
CA LYS A 1128 -21.30 42.17 -19.38
C LYS A 1128 -20.14 41.18 -19.55
N SER A 1129 -19.28 40.98 -18.56
CA SER A 1129 -18.12 40.07 -18.60
C SER A 1129 -18.52 38.58 -18.59
N PHE A 1130 -19.70 38.24 -18.06
CA PHE A 1130 -20.20 36.87 -17.99
C PHE A 1130 -20.58 36.34 -19.39
N LYS A 1131 -20.04 35.16 -19.73
CA LYS A 1131 -20.26 34.50 -21.03
C LYS A 1131 -21.47 33.56 -21.00
N ASN A 1132 -22.00 33.27 -22.18
CA ASN A 1132 -23.03 32.23 -22.36
C ASN A 1132 -22.39 30.84 -22.22
N ILE A 1133 -23.11 29.89 -21.63
CA ILE A 1133 -22.76 28.47 -21.68
C ILE A 1133 -23.46 27.89 -22.90
N ILE A 1134 -22.69 27.34 -23.84
CA ILE A 1134 -23.21 26.72 -25.07
C ILE A 1134 -22.99 25.22 -24.94
N LEU A 1135 -24.08 24.45 -24.98
CA LEU A 1135 -24.06 23.00 -24.90
C LEU A 1135 -24.40 22.41 -26.28
N ASP A 1136 -23.55 21.51 -26.75
CA ASP A 1136 -23.74 20.74 -27.99
C ASP A 1136 -24.62 19.49 -27.77
N GLU A 1137 -24.89 18.72 -28.84
CA GLU A 1137 -25.77 17.55 -28.78
C GLU A 1137 -25.28 16.45 -27.82
N GLU A 1138 -23.96 16.24 -27.67
CA GLU A 1138 -23.42 15.25 -26.72
C GLU A 1138 -23.53 15.74 -25.28
N SER A 1139 -23.13 16.98 -24.99
CA SER A 1139 -23.19 17.59 -23.66
C SER A 1139 -24.61 17.79 -23.15
N SER A 1140 -25.59 17.95 -24.06
CA SER A 1140 -27.00 18.12 -23.70
C SER A 1140 -27.66 16.87 -23.12
N LYS A 1141 -27.12 15.67 -23.36
CA LYS A 1141 -27.65 14.40 -22.84
C LYS A 1141 -27.44 14.23 -21.34
N GLU A 1142 -26.43 14.90 -20.79
CA GLU A 1142 -26.03 14.87 -19.37
C GLU A 1142 -26.78 15.90 -18.53
N MET A 1143 -27.56 16.78 -19.20
CA MET A 1143 -28.27 17.89 -18.60
C MET A 1143 -29.72 17.53 -18.27
N ARG A 1144 -30.15 17.82 -17.03
CA ARG A 1144 -31.55 17.74 -16.61
C ARG A 1144 -32.04 19.09 -16.11
N VAL A 1145 -33.20 19.53 -16.58
CA VAL A 1145 -33.89 20.69 -16.00
C VAL A 1145 -34.67 20.22 -14.77
N ILE A 1146 -34.39 20.81 -13.60
CA ILE A 1146 -34.97 20.39 -12.32
C ILE A 1146 -36.12 21.30 -11.90
N GLY A 1147 -36.06 22.59 -12.24
CA GLY A 1147 -37.15 23.49 -11.89
C GLY A 1147 -37.10 24.83 -12.61
N GLU A 1148 -38.26 25.48 -12.66
CA GLU A 1148 -38.43 26.84 -13.14
C GLU A 1148 -38.38 27.81 -11.96
N PHE A 1149 -37.56 28.86 -12.06
CA PHE A 1149 -37.46 29.89 -11.04
C PHE A 1149 -38.79 30.65 -10.89
N VAL A 1150 -39.25 30.79 -9.64
CA VAL A 1150 -40.52 31.44 -9.32
C VAL A 1150 -40.27 32.82 -8.71
N LYS A 1151 -39.50 32.85 -7.61
CA LYS A 1151 -39.19 34.08 -6.88
C LYS A 1151 -38.01 33.87 -5.93
N VAL A 1152 -37.30 34.95 -5.61
CA VAL A 1152 -36.46 35.03 -4.41
C VAL A 1152 -37.36 35.11 -3.17
N LEU A 1153 -37.04 34.30 -2.17
CA LEU A 1153 -37.64 34.38 -0.85
C LEU A 1153 -36.98 35.58 -0.16
N ASN A 1154 -37.74 36.65 0.04
CA ASN A 1154 -37.22 37.83 0.73
C ASN A 1154 -37.04 37.47 2.21
N GLU A 1155 -35.92 37.89 2.80
CA GLU A 1155 -35.60 37.77 4.23
C GLU A 1155 -36.75 38.20 5.14
#